data_AF-A0A5C1QMP2-F1
#
_entry.id   AF-A0A5C1QMP2-F1
#
_cell.length_a   1.000
_cell.length_b   1.000
_cell.length_c   1.000
_cell.angle_alpha   90.00
_cell.angle_beta   90.00
_cell.angle_gamma   90.00
#
_symmetry.space_group_name_H-M   'P 1'
#
loop_
_entity.id
_entity.type
_entity.pdbx_description
1 polymer ?
#
loop_
_entity_poly.entity_id
_entity_poly.type
_entity_poly.pdbx_seq_one_letter_code
_entity_poly.pdbx_strand_id
1 'polypeptide(L)'
;MNKILKGLILFLLIPIFFSCGKKEGILSQEREGVAPVSEETEPSVPNVLDEPELVMVQKEQLPDDPDAVESLPIVNSEDPSNLLPPLIPEEKEELTIEIGQMAILPDDWKNFVTRSSERIDPPGKEPERPEGVEMELTSVVPPEEVAPERIAAVPEEPSVTALPEEAEVQIFIAVASPEPEEPVVVEETPEEQVQPEEPDVVKTDTNDELLPAAETNQGVKIPAEAVIIEPDQEAETPAVEEIVEAVPDQPFLPEGGPQILLKSPLPQDYYRGSLLLEGECLPGPGLNEEEGRVRSLSWKIPTLGDWSNTVFMEEDGSFQMDLITTSLEGPQTLILESEDFAGRISRQTILLQDGNQPPQILTEREEPVRTYGAQLSLKGILVDPYEGIAGLEGIRSLSYRMVPQDRASGEEVLSGTIPLTRNEFFIAINMTDRVGEQVLQLEALGENESRGRLEIRLIPGFGDIPSFSLEPQDGRLVFSWEEIPEALEQNIYLTDQADGDPVDIPTVQFNNVQSPLIINGTVNGKLYRAKLEVLTEEDRYWSEIAEAVPLAPGTLELKAQGGFEQVILSWNPIPGASTFRIWRKSNEDEEFKVLVDQLASEEYIDATASFGAIYTYRIEPATVKGPLSYEVTASSVEKPSDKITLSSHYRQILPEKITVMGDYAYVAAGDGGFHIMDISTPQKPESIGFLDQKGVEDVYLGEEYVYLASGDQGFQVVNIEEPTKPFFVLSRVTPNALSIAGRENLVFVADDNLGLQIFDITDRLNPQRVSSLRELKVRQLDLEGSLLYTATGEGGMILLDISNPYSPEIINSFVDYPVYDILVKDEMIYLACGNRGMVILEQSGAGQWQELSHYLSDDARMIRLWEDYAMIADGLGGLQAVDISRPSDPQYFGTYRGSEIKALAMADDYALLADISGLKVVRTYLFGQSFVQQNWTTPGRAYGVVADGNRLWVADRQGGVSVYEAASPERMDENSLLRNFASDFAEDFMVKDDILYIADGPGGLKLFRLSDPSRTPMVQVPLSGRARRILPYGSQIVVISSEEGLIFLDEVPEGPNTALSLSFESRFYSSDPRDALFYGSTLFVGDAQEGLVVAQKLNGQFFELERYGEYEGIKQLLLHGDILYVLHNKGITLMDIQNPESPRVLSVIHSDVGESIQIEDEFLYLAEGFKGLSIYRISDTLQPLKVSVCEDLFALDAAPSGSYAYVADMDGVSVVKIIIPDWK
;
A
#
# COMPACT_ATOMS: atom_id res chain seq x y z
N MET A 1 33.27 7.98 -35.25
CA MET A 1 34.16 7.22 -36.14
C MET A 1 34.86 6.15 -35.30
N ASN A 2 34.78 4.88 -35.71
CA ASN A 2 35.75 3.77 -35.57
C ASN A 2 36.53 3.54 -34.24
N LYS A 3 36.68 2.30 -33.73
CA LYS A 3 36.23 0.97 -34.22
C LYS A 3 36.23 -0.08 -33.08
N ILE A 4 35.14 -0.87 -33.04
CA ILE A 4 35.07 -2.36 -33.20
C ILE A 4 36.21 -3.19 -32.53
N LEU A 5 36.02 -4.10 -31.55
CA LEU A 5 34.97 -5.10 -31.16
C LEU A 5 35.20 -6.53 -31.73
N LYS A 6 34.86 -7.56 -30.92
CA LYS A 6 34.73 -9.03 -31.16
C LYS A 6 36.00 -9.88 -30.93
N GLY A 7 35.88 -11.15 -30.50
CA GLY A 7 34.70 -12.00 -30.19
C GLY A 7 35.14 -13.34 -29.56
N LEU A 8 34.57 -14.55 -29.76
CA LEU A 8 33.37 -15.12 -30.44
C LEU A 8 33.45 -16.69 -30.19
N ILE A 9 32.47 -17.63 -30.22
CA ILE A 9 31.07 -17.84 -30.70
C ILE A 9 30.40 -18.91 -29.77
N LEU A 10 29.08 -18.88 -29.48
CA LEU A 10 28.22 -20.10 -29.46
C LEU A 10 26.77 -19.82 -29.91
N PHE A 11 26.03 -20.87 -30.30
CA PHE A 11 24.79 -20.88 -31.10
C PHE A 11 23.66 -21.66 -30.37
N LEU A 12 22.37 -21.73 -30.77
CA LEU A 12 21.42 -20.91 -31.57
C LEU A 12 20.21 -21.83 -31.91
N LEU A 13 18.95 -21.43 -31.69
CA LEU A 13 17.78 -21.88 -32.50
C LEU A 13 16.59 -20.90 -32.35
N ILE A 14 15.66 -20.89 -33.32
CA ILE A 14 14.79 -19.73 -33.68
C ILE A 14 13.41 -20.17 -34.20
N PRO A 15 12.32 -19.48 -33.79
CA PRO A 15 11.21 -19.09 -34.71
C PRO A 15 11.03 -17.55 -34.96
N ILE A 16 9.79 -17.04 -35.08
CA ILE A 16 9.36 -16.20 -36.23
C ILE A 16 8.07 -15.41 -35.85
N PHE A 17 7.75 -14.19 -36.33
CA PHE A 17 8.39 -13.22 -37.26
C PHE A 17 7.71 -11.80 -37.13
N PHE A 18 8.35 -10.74 -37.66
CA PHE A 18 7.73 -9.47 -38.16
C PHE A 18 7.00 -8.53 -37.16
N SER A 19 6.77 -7.23 -37.41
CA SER A 19 7.31 -6.25 -38.40
C SER A 19 6.96 -4.80 -37.99
N CYS A 20 7.86 -3.82 -38.16
CA CYS A 20 7.55 -2.53 -38.80
C CYS A 20 8.82 -1.71 -39.11
N GLY A 21 8.68 -0.57 -39.82
CA GLY A 21 9.62 0.54 -39.70
C GLY A 21 9.68 1.56 -40.85
N LYS A 22 10.41 2.65 -40.57
CA LYS A 22 11.22 3.47 -41.50
C LYS A 22 10.49 4.46 -42.43
N LYS A 23 10.71 5.78 -42.19
CA LYS A 23 11.37 6.73 -43.15
C LYS A 23 11.42 8.20 -42.67
N GLU A 24 12.63 8.80 -42.77
CA GLU A 24 13.04 10.03 -43.51
C GLU A 24 12.23 11.36 -43.40
N GLY A 25 12.84 12.56 -43.44
CA GLY A 25 14.25 12.97 -43.67
C GLY A 25 14.42 14.50 -43.92
N ILE A 26 15.43 14.92 -44.71
CA ILE A 26 15.70 16.32 -45.24
C ILE A 26 16.49 17.25 -44.25
N LEU A 27 17.82 17.48 -44.36
CA LEU A 27 18.64 18.37 -45.26
C LEU A 27 18.79 19.84 -44.72
N SER A 28 19.89 20.60 -44.89
CA SER A 28 21.19 20.42 -45.60
C SER A 28 22.28 21.49 -45.28
N GLN A 29 23.57 21.17 -45.57
CA GLN A 29 24.73 22.07 -45.86
C GLN A 29 25.35 22.87 -44.68
N GLU A 30 26.64 23.32 -44.71
CA GLU A 30 27.67 23.35 -45.78
C GLU A 30 29.12 22.99 -45.30
N ARG A 31 30.16 23.17 -46.14
CA ARG A 31 31.62 22.87 -45.90
C ARG A 31 32.49 24.16 -46.03
N GLU A 32 33.83 24.24 -46.05
CA GLU A 32 35.06 23.38 -45.98
C GLU A 32 36.23 24.35 -45.61
N GLY A 33 37.45 24.05 -45.11
CA GLY A 33 38.19 22.85 -44.71
C GLY A 33 39.72 23.16 -44.62
N VAL A 34 40.59 22.11 -44.67
CA VAL A 34 42.04 22.16 -45.09
C VAL A 34 43.10 22.78 -44.13
N ALA A 35 44.36 22.30 -43.93
CA ALA A 35 45.02 20.98 -44.09
C ALA A 35 46.42 20.91 -43.32
N PRO A 36 47.57 20.32 -43.81
CA PRO A 36 48.28 19.23 -43.07
C PRO A 36 49.86 19.36 -43.03
N VAL A 37 50.61 18.25 -43.30
CA VAL A 37 52.07 18.06 -43.60
C VAL A 37 52.99 17.69 -42.40
N SER A 38 53.99 16.77 -42.45
CA SER A 38 54.34 15.54 -43.25
C SER A 38 55.61 14.85 -42.64
N GLU A 39 56.42 13.89 -43.18
CA GLU A 39 56.56 13.09 -44.45
C GLU A 39 57.45 11.82 -44.20
N GLU A 40 57.34 10.76 -45.03
CA GLU A 40 58.41 9.82 -45.56
C GLU A 40 59.46 9.08 -44.64
N THR A 41 60.21 8.02 -45.06
CA THR A 41 60.49 7.36 -46.38
C THR A 41 60.70 5.81 -46.29
N GLU A 42 60.93 5.13 -47.43
CA GLU A 42 61.09 3.65 -47.68
C GLU A 42 62.55 3.10 -47.45
N PRO A 43 63.03 1.89 -47.94
CA PRO A 43 62.40 0.70 -48.59
C PRO A 43 62.95 -0.75 -48.25
N SER A 44 62.26 -1.79 -48.80
CA SER A 44 62.78 -3.07 -49.39
C SER A 44 63.14 -4.40 -48.61
N VAL A 45 62.34 -5.49 -48.86
CA VAL A 45 62.64 -6.82 -49.55
C VAL A 45 63.93 -7.64 -49.19
N PRO A 46 63.99 -9.02 -49.10
CA PRO A 46 63.01 -10.11 -48.80
C PRO A 46 63.55 -11.40 -48.03
N ASN A 47 62.67 -12.39 -47.74
CA ASN A 47 62.86 -13.89 -47.75
C ASN A 47 63.93 -14.65 -46.90
N VAL A 48 63.80 -16.00 -46.90
CA VAL A 48 64.77 -17.09 -46.54
C VAL A 48 64.88 -17.43 -45.04
N LEU A 49 64.99 -18.69 -44.56
CA LEU A 49 64.39 -20.03 -44.87
C LEU A 49 64.80 -21.01 -43.73
N ASP A 50 64.15 -22.18 -43.65
CA ASP A 50 64.55 -23.48 -43.04
C ASP A 50 65.46 -23.56 -41.78
N GLU A 51 65.01 -24.30 -40.75
CA GLU A 51 65.45 -25.70 -40.53
C GLU A 51 64.52 -26.45 -39.52
N PRO A 52 64.33 -27.79 -39.65
CA PRO A 52 63.53 -28.63 -38.75
C PRO A 52 64.40 -29.61 -37.90
N GLU A 53 63.78 -30.70 -37.40
CA GLU A 53 64.34 -31.77 -36.54
C GLU A 53 64.58 -31.31 -35.08
N LEU A 54 64.27 -32.09 -34.02
CA LEU A 54 64.34 -33.55 -33.83
C LEU A 54 63.15 -34.10 -33.02
N VAL A 55 62.85 -35.40 -33.18
CA VAL A 55 61.68 -36.08 -32.59
C VAL A 55 62.06 -37.49 -32.10
N MET A 56 61.36 -37.98 -31.05
CA MET A 56 61.13 -39.40 -30.68
C MET A 56 62.19 -40.23 -29.91
N VAL A 57 61.67 -41.30 -29.28
CA VAL A 57 62.29 -42.49 -28.63
C VAL A 57 63.24 -42.26 -27.42
N GLN A 58 63.35 -43.08 -26.38
CA GLN A 58 63.08 -44.52 -26.10
C GLN A 58 62.50 -44.75 -24.66
N LYS A 59 61.83 -45.84 -24.24
CA LYS A 59 61.37 -47.12 -24.87
C LYS A 59 60.36 -47.87 -23.95
N GLU A 60 59.53 -48.75 -24.54
CA GLU A 60 59.09 -50.13 -24.11
C GLU A 60 58.72 -50.46 -22.62
N GLN A 61 57.80 -51.38 -22.25
CA GLN A 61 56.87 -52.28 -22.99
C GLN A 61 55.71 -52.82 -22.08
N LEU A 62 54.73 -53.50 -22.70
CA LEU A 62 53.59 -54.29 -22.14
C LEU A 62 54.05 -55.69 -21.60
N PRO A 63 53.21 -56.61 -21.01
CA PRO A 63 51.72 -56.72 -21.09
C PRO A 63 50.92 -57.27 -19.87
N ASP A 64 49.60 -57.48 -20.11
CA ASP A 64 48.65 -58.49 -19.58
C ASP A 64 47.81 -58.29 -18.27
N ASP A 65 46.66 -59.00 -18.30
CA ASP A 65 45.45 -59.07 -17.43
C ASP A 65 45.56 -60.24 -16.38
N PRO A 66 44.55 -60.64 -15.55
CA PRO A 66 43.27 -60.03 -15.12
C PRO A 66 43.00 -60.17 -13.58
N ASP A 67 41.73 -60.00 -13.17
CA ASP A 67 40.99 -60.64 -12.06
C ASP A 67 41.33 -60.44 -10.54
N ALA A 68 40.28 -60.04 -9.82
CA ALA A 68 39.70 -60.63 -8.60
C ALA A 68 40.54 -61.40 -7.53
N VAL A 69 40.36 -60.95 -6.27
CA VAL A 69 39.89 -61.75 -5.10
C VAL A 69 40.89 -62.59 -4.24
N GLU A 70 40.80 -62.34 -2.93
CA GLU A 70 40.95 -63.23 -1.74
C GLU A 70 42.27 -63.60 -1.01
N SER A 71 42.14 -63.54 0.33
CA SER A 71 42.61 -64.53 1.34
C SER A 71 44.11 -64.49 1.73
N LEU A 72 44.63 -64.80 2.93
CA LEU A 72 44.28 -65.37 4.27
C LEU A 72 45.70 -65.74 4.91
N PRO A 73 45.90 -66.40 6.09
CA PRO A 73 44.96 -67.14 6.94
C PRO A 73 45.00 -66.95 8.48
N ILE A 74 43.81 -67.08 9.08
CA ILE A 74 43.40 -68.00 10.18
C ILE A 74 44.46 -68.47 11.23
N VAL A 75 44.14 -68.35 12.53
CA VAL A 75 44.07 -69.45 13.56
C VAL A 75 43.80 -68.91 14.99
N ASN A 76 42.68 -69.37 15.61
CA ASN A 76 42.34 -69.66 17.04
C ASN A 76 42.75 -68.66 18.18
N SER A 77 42.12 -68.57 19.38
CA SER A 77 41.16 -69.42 20.12
C SER A 77 40.59 -68.71 21.38
N GLU A 78 39.44 -69.21 21.88
CA GLU A 78 38.99 -69.32 23.29
C GLU A 78 38.49 -68.11 24.14
N ASP A 79 37.24 -68.27 24.60
CA ASP A 79 36.48 -67.68 25.75
C ASP A 79 37.05 -68.28 27.10
N PRO A 80 36.66 -67.95 28.38
CA PRO A 80 35.35 -67.42 28.81
C PRO A 80 35.15 -66.58 30.11
N SER A 81 34.02 -65.86 30.18
CA SER A 81 33.16 -65.59 31.39
C SER A 81 33.74 -64.75 32.58
N ASN A 82 32.99 -64.13 33.52
CA ASN A 82 31.66 -64.42 34.10
C ASN A 82 31.19 -63.33 35.13
N LEU A 83 29.93 -63.43 35.61
CA LEU A 83 29.33 -62.93 36.87
C LEU A 83 28.80 -61.46 37.00
N LEU A 84 27.96 -61.27 38.05
CA LEU A 84 26.90 -60.26 38.26
C LEU A 84 27.11 -59.42 39.56
N PRO A 85 26.33 -58.34 39.83
CA PRO A 85 26.61 -57.31 40.86
C PRO A 85 26.01 -57.67 42.25
N PRO A 86 25.94 -56.77 43.28
CA PRO A 86 24.86 -55.74 43.38
C PRO A 86 25.17 -54.46 44.24
N LEU A 87 24.15 -53.59 44.40
CA LEU A 87 23.75 -52.78 45.60
C LEU A 87 23.61 -51.23 45.51
N ILE A 88 22.34 -50.82 45.67
CA ILE A 88 21.71 -49.57 46.19
C ILE A 88 22.13 -49.35 47.67
N PRO A 89 22.22 -48.11 48.26
CA PRO A 89 21.25 -46.98 48.26
C PRO A 89 21.82 -45.61 47.81
N GLU A 90 21.06 -44.55 47.49
CA GLU A 90 19.69 -44.07 47.86
C GLU A 90 19.61 -43.24 49.17
N GLU A 91 19.74 -41.91 49.03
CA GLU A 91 19.08 -40.84 49.81
C GLU A 91 19.49 -39.47 49.17
N LYS A 92 18.82 -38.30 49.24
CA LYS A 92 17.44 -37.77 49.35
C LYS A 92 17.58 -36.36 49.97
N GLU A 93 16.93 -35.33 49.43
CA GLU A 93 16.70 -34.00 50.09
C GLU A 93 17.96 -33.16 50.46
N GLU A 94 17.91 -31.84 50.67
CA GLU A 94 17.07 -30.77 50.09
C GLU A 94 17.80 -29.40 50.20
N LEU A 95 17.40 -28.43 49.36
CA LEU A 95 17.41 -26.96 49.52
C LEU A 95 18.48 -26.16 50.34
N THR A 96 18.88 -25.05 49.70
CA THR A 96 19.21 -23.69 50.25
C THR A 96 20.60 -23.30 50.80
N ILE A 97 21.28 -22.45 50.00
CA ILE A 97 21.86 -21.11 50.30
C ILE A 97 22.79 -20.93 51.54
N GLU A 98 24.09 -20.64 51.33
CA GLU A 98 24.67 -19.29 51.56
C GLU A 98 26.13 -19.12 51.04
N ILE A 99 26.33 -17.99 50.35
CA ILE A 99 27.48 -17.05 50.29
C ILE A 99 28.88 -17.52 50.75
N GLY A 100 29.90 -17.33 49.90
CA GLY A 100 31.32 -17.38 50.32
C GLY A 100 32.31 -16.77 49.33
N GLN A 101 32.77 -15.54 49.58
CA GLN A 101 33.92 -14.94 48.88
C GLN A 101 35.26 -15.46 49.45
N MET A 102 36.22 -15.83 48.60
CA MET A 102 37.60 -15.29 48.64
C MET A 102 38.44 -15.75 47.44
N ALA A 103 39.43 -14.92 47.06
CA ALA A 103 40.34 -15.17 45.94
C ALA A 103 41.63 -15.91 46.37
N ILE A 104 42.38 -16.44 45.39
CA ILE A 104 43.83 -16.74 45.45
C ILE A 104 44.41 -16.84 44.02
N LEU A 105 45.57 -16.21 43.80
CA LEU A 105 46.46 -16.31 42.62
C LEU A 105 47.49 -17.45 42.86
N PRO A 106 48.08 -18.14 41.84
CA PRO A 106 49.18 -17.55 41.04
C PRO A 106 49.54 -18.12 39.63
N ASP A 107 50.16 -17.25 38.83
CA ASP A 107 51.40 -17.39 38.01
C ASP A 107 51.86 -18.72 37.33
N ASP A 108 52.11 -18.61 36.01
CA ASP A 108 53.45 -18.65 35.34
C ASP A 108 53.73 -19.63 34.14
N TRP A 109 54.59 -19.13 33.23
CA TRP A 109 55.44 -19.73 32.18
C TRP A 109 54.96 -20.70 31.06
N LYS A 110 54.71 -20.09 29.89
CA LYS A 110 55.56 -20.08 28.66
C LYS A 110 56.02 -21.38 27.92
N ASN A 111 55.93 -21.23 26.59
CA ASN A 111 56.78 -21.77 25.49
C ASN A 111 56.46 -23.14 24.84
N PHE A 112 56.06 -23.10 23.57
CA PHE A 112 56.60 -23.95 22.50
C PHE A 112 56.80 -23.12 21.21
N VAL A 113 57.72 -23.53 20.32
CA VAL A 113 58.22 -22.71 19.18
C VAL A 113 58.56 -23.60 17.96
N THR A 114 58.65 -22.97 16.78
CA THR A 114 59.21 -23.39 15.47
C THR A 114 58.17 -23.77 14.40
N ARG A 115 58.38 -23.50 13.08
CA ARG A 115 59.64 -23.18 12.36
C ARG A 115 59.47 -22.46 11.00
N SER A 116 60.41 -21.54 10.68
CA SER A 116 60.87 -21.11 9.31
C SER A 116 59.86 -20.48 8.32
N SER A 117 60.23 -19.63 7.34
CA SER A 117 61.56 -19.18 6.79
C SER A 117 61.48 -17.70 6.36
N GLU A 118 62.40 -16.81 6.78
CA GLU A 118 63.59 -16.30 6.05
C GLU A 118 63.36 -15.52 4.72
N ARG A 119 64.13 -14.49 4.28
CA ARG A 119 65.15 -13.57 4.90
C ARG A 119 65.80 -12.67 3.80
N ILE A 120 66.23 -11.43 4.11
CA ILE A 120 67.48 -10.75 3.63
C ILE A 120 67.61 -9.32 4.25
N ASP A 121 68.83 -8.78 4.31
CA ASP A 121 69.30 -7.73 5.25
C ASP A 121 69.53 -6.30 4.64
N PRO A 122 69.70 -5.22 5.47
CA PRO A 122 69.80 -3.79 5.08
C PRO A 122 71.26 -3.28 4.93
N PRO A 123 71.57 -1.94 4.83
CA PRO A 123 71.77 -1.07 6.02
C PRO A 123 71.53 0.47 5.84
N GLY A 124 71.56 1.30 6.93
CA GLY A 124 71.10 2.72 6.86
C GLY A 124 71.71 3.88 7.70
N LYS A 125 72.53 3.67 8.75
CA LYS A 125 73.30 4.68 9.56
C LYS A 125 72.60 5.58 10.64
N GLU A 126 73.23 5.59 11.83
CA GLU A 126 73.33 6.64 12.89
C GLU A 126 74.31 7.79 12.46
N PRO A 127 74.59 8.90 13.22
CA PRO A 127 74.36 9.24 14.66
C PRO A 127 73.67 10.64 14.86
N GLU A 128 73.60 11.38 16.00
CA GLU A 128 74.51 11.67 17.15
C GLU A 128 73.81 12.03 18.50
N ARG A 129 74.63 12.29 19.55
CA ARG A 129 74.38 12.68 20.98
C ARG A 129 75.45 13.74 21.38
N PRO A 130 75.59 14.25 22.64
CA PRO A 130 74.82 14.14 23.91
C PRO A 130 74.25 15.55 24.32
N GLU A 131 74.08 16.10 25.54
CA GLU A 131 74.34 15.89 27.00
C GLU A 131 73.10 16.40 27.81
N GLY A 132 72.93 16.38 29.14
CA GLY A 132 73.73 15.97 30.33
C GLY A 132 72.85 15.22 31.38
N VAL A 133 73.15 15.01 32.68
CA VAL A 133 74.16 15.53 33.65
C VAL A 133 73.70 16.84 34.37
N GLU A 134 73.52 16.94 35.70
CA GLU A 134 73.93 16.08 36.85
C GLU A 134 73.05 16.21 38.15
N MET A 135 73.20 15.22 39.07
CA MET A 135 72.99 15.08 40.56
C MET A 135 72.30 16.18 41.45
N GLU A 136 71.88 16.00 42.72
CA GLU A 136 72.35 15.19 43.90
C GLU A 136 71.22 14.65 44.83
N LEU A 137 71.61 13.97 45.94
CA LEU A 137 70.75 13.29 46.94
C LEU A 137 70.48 14.11 48.23
N THR A 138 69.66 13.52 49.13
CA THR A 138 69.53 13.66 50.61
C THR A 138 68.20 14.26 51.12
N SER A 139 67.73 14.01 52.36
CA SER A 139 67.40 12.76 53.10
C SER A 139 67.12 13.08 54.60
N VAL A 140 66.28 12.31 55.31
CA VAL A 140 66.23 12.19 56.81
C VAL A 140 65.67 13.44 57.55
N VAL A 141 64.79 13.41 58.58
CA VAL A 141 64.00 12.36 59.30
C VAL A 141 62.83 13.03 60.09
N PRO A 142 61.69 12.34 60.36
CA PRO A 142 60.59 12.81 61.23
C PRO A 142 60.62 12.27 62.68
N PRO A 143 60.10 13.03 63.67
CA PRO A 143 58.97 12.56 64.52
C PRO A 143 57.97 13.73 64.84
N GLU A 144 57.01 13.74 65.78
CA GLU A 144 56.64 12.85 66.91
C GLU A 144 55.12 12.92 67.27
N GLU A 145 54.73 12.18 68.31
CA GLU A 145 53.37 11.71 68.69
C GLU A 145 52.41 12.74 69.34
N VAL A 146 51.11 12.37 69.46
CA VAL A 146 50.42 12.07 70.76
C VAL A 146 48.95 11.64 70.56
N ALA A 147 48.47 10.71 71.40
CA ALA A 147 47.07 10.29 71.60
C ALA A 147 46.91 9.79 73.05
N PRO A 148 45.76 9.28 73.55
CA PRO A 148 44.36 9.29 73.07
C PRO A 148 43.35 9.78 74.16
N GLU A 149 42.03 9.72 73.91
CA GLU A 149 41.05 9.43 74.98
C GLU A 149 39.77 8.72 74.46
N ARG A 150 38.82 8.34 75.34
CA ARG A 150 38.00 7.12 75.17
C ARG A 150 36.65 7.15 75.94
N ILE A 151 35.66 6.32 75.51
CA ILE A 151 34.36 5.99 76.20
C ILE A 151 33.32 7.15 76.05
N ALA A 152 31.99 7.01 75.89
CA ALA A 152 30.94 5.96 75.97
C ALA A 152 29.75 6.37 75.03
N ALA A 153 28.61 5.68 74.84
CA ALA A 153 28.14 4.27 74.99
C ALA A 153 26.68 4.19 74.43
N VAL A 154 26.15 2.98 74.16
CA VAL A 154 24.76 2.75 73.71
C VAL A 154 23.91 2.10 74.82
N PRO A 155 22.69 2.59 75.06
CA PRO A 155 21.48 1.77 75.21
C PRO A 155 20.25 2.42 74.51
N GLU A 156 19.08 1.81 74.28
CA GLU A 156 18.54 0.43 74.34
C GLU A 156 17.17 0.44 73.60
N GLU A 157 16.72 -0.67 73.00
CA GLU A 157 15.29 -0.92 72.74
C GLU A 157 14.64 -1.55 73.99
N PRO A 158 13.30 -1.45 74.21
CA PRO A 158 12.45 -2.58 73.78
C PRO A 158 10.93 -2.32 73.53
N SER A 159 10.40 -2.95 72.47
CA SER A 159 9.22 -3.87 72.48
C SER A 159 7.74 -3.40 72.72
N VAL A 160 6.89 -3.67 71.71
CA VAL A 160 5.77 -4.66 71.71
C VAL A 160 4.33 -4.34 72.21
N THR A 161 3.35 -4.66 71.34
CA THR A 161 1.90 -5.01 71.48
C THR A 161 0.73 -3.99 71.65
N ALA A 162 -0.23 -4.13 70.71
CA ALA A 162 -1.67 -4.47 70.89
C ALA A 162 -2.78 -3.48 70.48
N LEU A 163 -3.80 -4.04 69.78
CA LEU A 163 -5.09 -3.47 69.35
C LEU A 163 -6.16 -3.63 70.47
N PRO A 164 -7.38 -3.02 70.40
CA PRO A 164 -8.48 -3.57 69.58
C PRO A 164 -9.44 -2.53 68.93
N GLU A 165 -10.48 -3.05 68.28
CA GLU A 165 -11.49 -2.38 67.41
C GLU A 165 -12.67 -1.73 68.16
N GLU A 166 -13.42 -0.86 67.47
CA GLU A 166 -14.91 -0.80 67.35
C GLU A 166 -15.33 0.58 66.76
N ALA A 167 -16.42 0.79 66.00
CA ALA A 167 -17.08 0.05 64.91
C ALA A 167 -18.18 0.98 64.29
N GLU A 168 -18.34 0.97 62.96
CA GLU A 168 -19.46 1.55 62.16
C GLU A 168 -19.88 3.05 62.29
N VAL A 169 -20.08 3.71 61.14
CA VAL A 169 -21.40 4.21 60.66
C VAL A 169 -21.30 4.73 59.21
N GLN A 170 -22.41 4.67 58.48
CA GLN A 170 -22.59 4.98 57.05
C GLN A 170 -22.36 6.45 56.67
N ILE A 171 -22.03 6.70 55.39
CA ILE A 171 -22.19 8.00 54.72
C ILE A 171 -23.10 7.81 53.49
N PHE A 172 -24.05 8.73 53.30
CA PHE A 172 -25.02 8.73 52.19
C PHE A 172 -24.56 9.58 51.01
N ILE A 173 -24.98 9.21 49.80
CA ILE A 173 -24.91 10.04 48.59
C ILE A 173 -26.14 10.96 48.55
N ALA A 174 -25.96 12.28 48.40
CA ALA A 174 -27.02 13.22 48.02
C ALA A 174 -26.45 14.50 47.37
N VAL A 175 -27.11 14.95 46.29
CA VAL A 175 -26.71 16.04 45.38
C VAL A 175 -27.12 17.44 45.88
N ALA A 176 -26.34 18.48 45.53
CA ALA A 176 -26.81 19.86 45.39
C ALA A 176 -25.94 20.64 44.38
N SER A 177 -26.55 21.51 43.56
CA SER A 177 -25.91 22.28 42.48
C SER A 177 -25.29 23.61 42.95
N PRO A 178 -24.55 24.28 42.06
CA PRO A 178 -24.87 25.68 41.72
C PRO A 178 -25.23 25.88 40.23
N GLU A 179 -25.81 27.04 39.92
CA GLU A 179 -26.23 27.48 38.57
C GLU A 179 -25.11 28.27 37.85
N PRO A 180 -25.16 28.44 36.51
CA PRO A 180 -24.14 29.17 35.74
C PRO A 180 -24.36 30.69 35.73
N GLU A 181 -23.28 31.46 35.57
CA GLU A 181 -23.29 32.89 35.20
C GLU A 181 -22.76 33.09 33.77
N GLU A 182 -23.10 34.23 33.16
CA GLU A 182 -23.08 34.47 31.71
C GLU A 182 -21.71 34.90 31.15
N PRO A 183 -21.39 34.60 29.87
CA PRO A 183 -20.20 35.13 29.21
C PRO A 183 -20.34 36.62 28.90
N VAL A 184 -19.34 37.42 29.30
CA VAL A 184 -19.34 38.88 29.09
C VAL A 184 -18.99 39.22 27.64
N VAL A 185 -19.91 39.91 26.96
CA VAL A 185 -19.67 40.55 25.66
C VAL A 185 -18.77 41.78 25.85
N VAL A 186 -17.74 41.92 25.01
CA VAL A 186 -17.00 43.18 24.83
C VAL A 186 -17.42 43.78 23.49
N GLU A 187 -17.96 45.00 23.52
CA GLU A 187 -18.49 45.68 22.34
C GLU A 187 -17.36 46.36 21.54
N GLU A 188 -17.25 46.07 20.24
CA GLU A 188 -16.60 46.99 19.31
C GLU A 188 -17.54 48.18 19.04
N THR A 189 -17.01 49.40 19.07
CA THR A 189 -17.75 50.62 18.70
C THR A 189 -16.90 51.53 17.78
N PRO A 190 -17.53 52.35 16.91
CA PRO A 190 -16.92 52.63 15.60
C PRO A 190 -16.49 54.09 15.36
N GLU A 191 -15.40 54.26 14.62
CA GLU A 191 -14.93 55.51 13.99
C GLU A 191 -14.35 55.18 12.59
N GLU A 192 -14.38 56.03 11.56
CA GLU A 192 -15.32 57.09 11.18
C GLU A 192 -15.21 57.25 9.63
N GLN A 193 -16.31 57.48 8.91
CA GLN A 193 -16.26 57.63 7.44
C GLN A 193 -15.87 59.06 7.02
N VAL A 194 -14.73 59.21 6.34
CA VAL A 194 -14.31 60.48 5.69
C VAL A 194 -14.16 60.28 4.19
N GLN A 195 -14.60 61.28 3.41
CA GLN A 195 -14.73 61.23 1.95
C GLN A 195 -13.45 61.69 1.24
N PRO A 196 -13.17 61.21 0.00
CA PRO A 196 -12.11 61.76 -0.84
C PRO A 196 -12.56 63.07 -1.54
N GLU A 197 -11.73 64.10 -1.49
CA GLU A 197 -11.88 65.31 -2.32
C GLU A 197 -11.02 65.21 -3.60
N GLU A 198 -11.64 65.53 -4.74
CA GLU A 198 -11.00 65.96 -5.99
C GLU A 198 -11.09 67.50 -6.10
N PRO A 199 -10.33 68.18 -6.99
CA PRO A 199 -9.07 67.83 -7.65
C PRO A 199 -8.02 68.98 -7.57
N ASP A 200 -6.86 68.84 -8.23
CA ASP A 200 -6.22 70.02 -8.84
C ASP A 200 -5.47 69.67 -10.16
N VAL A 201 -5.22 70.68 -11.00
CA VAL A 201 -4.85 70.56 -12.43
C VAL A 201 -3.71 71.54 -12.77
N VAL A 202 -2.97 71.31 -13.89
CA VAL A 202 -2.11 72.27 -14.71
C VAL A 202 -0.72 71.65 -15.04
N LYS A 203 -0.14 71.66 -16.26
CA LYS A 203 -0.56 72.03 -17.65
C LYS A 203 0.43 71.50 -18.73
N THR A 204 -0.09 71.30 -19.95
CA THR A 204 0.45 71.49 -21.34
C THR A 204 1.92 71.26 -21.73
N ASP A 205 2.14 70.51 -22.82
CA ASP A 205 2.69 70.97 -24.14
C ASP A 205 2.91 69.73 -25.08
N THR A 206 2.11 69.46 -26.12
CA THR A 206 2.10 69.96 -27.54
C THR A 206 3.06 69.30 -28.57
N ASN A 207 2.45 68.52 -29.49
CA ASN A 207 2.61 68.54 -30.97
C ASN A 207 3.67 67.75 -31.78
N ASP A 208 3.27 67.54 -33.06
CA ASP A 208 4.01 67.23 -34.31
C ASP A 208 4.58 65.79 -34.52
N GLU A 209 4.09 65.00 -35.48
CA GLU A 209 4.42 64.91 -36.95
C GLU A 209 5.76 64.18 -37.24
N LEU A 210 5.94 63.34 -38.30
CA LEU A 210 5.23 63.17 -39.58
C LEU A 210 5.49 61.75 -40.22
N LEU A 211 4.72 61.40 -41.26
CA LEU A 211 4.89 60.27 -42.23
C LEU A 211 6.01 60.58 -43.28
N PRO A 212 6.52 59.66 -44.18
CA PRO A 212 5.72 58.73 -45.03
C PRO A 212 6.36 57.45 -45.69
N ALA A 213 5.51 56.70 -46.43
CA ALA A 213 5.77 55.94 -47.68
C ALA A 213 6.55 54.59 -47.66
N ALA A 214 6.26 53.56 -48.51
CA ALA A 214 5.18 53.37 -49.52
C ALA A 214 5.02 51.90 -50.06
N GLU A 215 3.80 51.58 -50.53
CA GLU A 215 3.40 50.65 -51.63
C GLU A 215 3.60 49.10 -51.53
N THR A 216 2.74 48.21 -52.09
CA THR A 216 1.49 48.33 -52.91
C THR A 216 0.51 47.11 -52.80
N ASN A 217 -0.82 47.37 -52.87
CA ASN A 217 -1.95 46.57 -53.47
C ASN A 217 -2.28 45.09 -53.05
N GLN A 218 -3.53 44.54 -53.09
CA GLN A 218 -4.98 44.92 -53.09
C GLN A 218 -5.82 43.59 -53.08
N GLY A 219 -7.15 43.44 -52.86
CA GLY A 219 -8.28 44.33 -52.47
C GLY A 219 -9.68 43.74 -52.87
N VAL A 220 -10.81 44.28 -52.33
CA VAL A 220 -12.24 44.21 -52.81
C VAL A 220 -13.11 42.94 -52.50
N LYS A 221 -14.46 42.95 -52.20
CA LYS A 221 -15.40 43.81 -51.38
C LYS A 221 -16.91 43.35 -51.40
N ILE A 222 -17.63 43.37 -50.25
CA ILE A 222 -19.14 43.40 -49.98
C ILE A 222 -20.06 42.29 -50.61
N PRO A 223 -21.36 42.05 -50.19
CA PRO A 223 -22.34 42.84 -49.39
C PRO A 223 -22.87 42.17 -48.07
N ALA A 224 -24.20 42.24 -47.75
CA ALA A 224 -24.83 41.95 -46.42
C ALA A 224 -26.38 41.73 -46.48
N GLU A 225 -27.05 41.63 -45.30
CA GLU A 225 -28.52 41.79 -44.94
C GLU A 225 -29.41 40.56 -44.55
N ALA A 226 -29.93 40.60 -43.30
CA ALA A 226 -31.34 40.56 -42.82
C ALA A 226 -32.40 39.41 -43.06
N VAL A 227 -32.99 38.94 -41.93
CA VAL A 227 -34.47 38.86 -41.61
C VAL A 227 -35.37 37.67 -42.09
N ILE A 228 -35.76 36.82 -41.09
CA ILE A 228 -37.00 36.01 -40.84
C ILE A 228 -37.49 34.95 -41.88
N ILE A 229 -37.79 33.72 -41.40
CA ILE A 229 -39.00 32.85 -41.61
C ILE A 229 -38.64 31.34 -41.41
N GLU A 230 -39.43 30.61 -40.62
CA GLU A 230 -39.46 29.13 -40.45
C GLU A 230 -40.42 28.48 -41.50
N PRO A 231 -40.30 27.20 -41.94
CA PRO A 231 -40.64 26.02 -41.10
C PRO A 231 -39.99 24.64 -41.44
N ASP A 232 -40.29 23.65 -40.60
CA ASP A 232 -40.49 22.19 -40.84
C ASP A 232 -39.76 21.44 -41.99
N GLN A 233 -38.94 20.43 -41.66
CA GLN A 233 -39.30 18.99 -41.72
C GLN A 233 -38.12 18.00 -41.51
N GLU A 234 -38.51 16.73 -41.31
CA GLU A 234 -37.78 15.46 -41.15
C GLU A 234 -36.51 15.22 -42.01
N ALA A 235 -35.52 14.47 -41.49
CA ALA A 235 -35.14 13.14 -42.03
C ALA A 235 -33.87 12.49 -41.39
N GLU A 236 -33.93 11.14 -41.31
CA GLU A 236 -32.86 10.14 -41.47
C GLU A 236 -31.58 10.08 -40.58
N THR A 237 -31.42 8.89 -39.97
CA THR A 237 -30.18 8.32 -39.40
C THR A 237 -29.24 7.73 -40.47
N PRO A 238 -27.90 7.79 -40.30
CA PRO A 238 -26.97 6.97 -41.07
C PRO A 238 -26.76 5.58 -40.46
N ALA A 239 -26.80 4.56 -41.32
CA ALA A 239 -26.34 3.18 -41.10
C ALA A 239 -24.80 3.11 -41.33
N VAL A 240 -24.03 2.02 -41.18
CA VAL A 240 -24.13 0.64 -40.64
C VAL A 240 -22.70 0.08 -40.66
N GLU A 241 -22.36 -0.96 -39.86
CA GLU A 241 -21.48 -2.06 -40.33
C GLU A 241 -21.38 -3.20 -39.31
N GLU A 242 -21.84 -4.42 -39.65
CA GLU A 242 -21.09 -5.64 -39.31
C GLU A 242 -21.29 -6.78 -40.33
N ILE A 243 -20.17 -7.43 -40.61
CA ILE A 243 -19.81 -8.43 -41.62
C ILE A 243 -20.59 -9.75 -41.38
N VAL A 244 -21.49 -10.19 -42.28
CA VAL A 244 -21.23 -11.09 -43.44
C VAL A 244 -20.53 -12.41 -43.13
N GLU A 245 -21.26 -13.53 -43.20
CA GLU A 245 -20.68 -14.85 -43.53
C GLU A 245 -21.44 -15.53 -44.68
N ALA A 246 -20.86 -16.59 -45.26
CA ALA A 246 -21.04 -16.91 -46.68
C ALA A 246 -22.23 -17.83 -47.03
N VAL A 247 -22.95 -17.45 -48.09
CA VAL A 247 -23.97 -18.30 -48.76
C VAL A 247 -23.28 -19.27 -49.74
N PRO A 248 -23.57 -20.59 -49.70
CA PRO A 248 -23.04 -21.55 -50.67
C PRO A 248 -23.73 -21.44 -52.05
N ASP A 249 -23.04 -21.94 -53.08
CA ASP A 249 -23.34 -21.82 -54.51
C ASP A 249 -24.83 -21.70 -54.92
N GLN A 250 -25.15 -20.66 -55.69
CA GLN A 250 -26.43 -20.56 -56.40
C GLN A 250 -26.56 -21.64 -57.49
N PRO A 251 -27.61 -22.49 -57.48
CA PRO A 251 -27.92 -23.35 -58.62
C PRO A 251 -28.51 -22.52 -59.76
N PHE A 252 -27.74 -22.38 -60.84
CA PHE A 252 -28.08 -21.64 -62.05
C PHE A 252 -29.34 -22.19 -62.76
N LEU A 253 -30.43 -21.41 -62.80
CA LEU A 253 -31.59 -21.60 -63.70
C LEU A 253 -32.12 -20.23 -64.19
N PRO A 254 -32.83 -20.16 -65.33
CA PRO A 254 -32.74 -18.99 -66.22
C PRO A 254 -33.95 -18.04 -66.21
N GLU A 255 -33.74 -16.84 -66.74
CA GLU A 255 -34.81 -15.93 -67.17
C GLU A 255 -35.76 -16.66 -68.17
N GLY A 256 -37.07 -16.57 -67.93
CA GLY A 256 -38.10 -17.09 -68.83
C GLY A 256 -38.88 -18.34 -68.37
N GLY A 257 -38.85 -18.69 -67.07
CA GLY A 257 -39.79 -19.66 -66.49
C GLY A 257 -41.25 -19.17 -66.45
N PRO A 258 -42.21 -20.05 -66.10
CA PRO A 258 -43.64 -19.70 -66.02
C PRO A 258 -43.96 -18.72 -64.88
N GLN A 259 -44.95 -17.86 -65.05
CA GLN A 259 -45.32 -16.83 -64.07
C GLN A 259 -46.48 -17.30 -63.18
N ILE A 260 -46.25 -17.37 -61.87
CA ILE A 260 -47.30 -17.62 -60.88
C ILE A 260 -48.00 -16.29 -60.57
N LEU A 261 -49.31 -16.22 -60.81
CA LEU A 261 -50.17 -15.08 -60.45
C LEU A 261 -51.19 -15.53 -59.40
N LEU A 262 -50.94 -15.16 -58.15
CA LEU A 262 -51.91 -15.36 -57.07
C LEU A 262 -53.07 -14.36 -57.21
N LYS A 263 -54.29 -14.88 -57.05
CA LYS A 263 -55.55 -14.14 -57.02
C LYS A 263 -56.07 -13.99 -55.58
N SER A 264 -55.71 -14.90 -54.69
CA SER A 264 -55.99 -14.81 -53.25
C SER A 264 -55.03 -15.70 -52.44
N PRO A 265 -54.64 -15.30 -51.22
CA PRO A 265 -54.79 -13.95 -50.63
C PRO A 265 -53.70 -12.98 -51.09
N LEU A 266 -53.74 -11.75 -50.54
CA LEU A 266 -52.78 -10.69 -50.79
C LEU A 266 -51.92 -10.41 -49.53
N PRO A 267 -50.78 -9.70 -49.65
CA PRO A 267 -49.79 -9.68 -48.58
C PRO A 267 -50.11 -8.71 -47.43
N GLN A 268 -50.99 -9.11 -46.51
CA GLN A 268 -50.98 -8.70 -45.09
C GLN A 268 -51.93 -9.48 -44.15
N ASP A 269 -52.57 -10.57 -44.60
CA ASP A 269 -53.62 -11.25 -43.83
C ASP A 269 -53.11 -12.27 -42.78
N TYR A 270 -53.72 -12.27 -41.59
CA TYR A 270 -53.54 -13.30 -40.54
C TYR A 270 -54.46 -14.51 -40.78
N TYR A 271 -53.97 -15.75 -40.68
CA TYR A 271 -54.71 -16.94 -41.15
C TYR A 271 -55.20 -17.88 -40.05
N ARG A 272 -56.52 -17.83 -39.76
CA ARG A 272 -57.17 -18.66 -38.74
C ARG A 272 -57.40 -20.12 -39.18
N GLY A 273 -56.40 -20.97 -38.99
CA GLY A 273 -56.50 -22.44 -39.01
C GLY A 273 -56.43 -23.11 -40.39
N SER A 274 -56.87 -22.45 -41.47
CA SER A 274 -56.65 -22.89 -42.85
C SER A 274 -56.60 -21.71 -43.83
N LEU A 275 -55.72 -21.81 -44.82
CA LEU A 275 -55.44 -20.82 -45.85
C LEU A 275 -55.82 -21.40 -47.22
N LEU A 276 -56.79 -20.77 -47.88
CA LEU A 276 -57.16 -21.07 -49.27
C LEU A 276 -56.38 -20.16 -50.24
N LEU A 277 -55.46 -20.75 -51.00
CA LEU A 277 -54.68 -20.10 -52.04
C LEU A 277 -55.28 -20.37 -53.41
N GLU A 278 -55.54 -19.31 -54.18
CA GLU A 278 -56.06 -19.36 -55.54
C GLU A 278 -55.14 -18.59 -56.48
N GLY A 279 -54.88 -19.13 -57.67
CA GLY A 279 -53.99 -18.48 -58.64
C GLY A 279 -54.07 -19.05 -60.05
N GLU A 280 -53.15 -18.60 -60.89
CA GLU A 280 -53.00 -18.98 -62.29
C GLU A 280 -51.52 -18.98 -62.67
N CYS A 281 -51.02 -20.08 -63.24
CA CYS A 281 -49.65 -20.21 -63.72
C CYS A 281 -49.60 -19.99 -65.23
N LEU A 282 -49.14 -18.81 -65.66
CA LEU A 282 -49.04 -18.45 -67.07
C LEU A 282 -47.71 -18.92 -67.70
N PRO A 283 -47.69 -19.22 -69.02
CA PRO A 283 -46.47 -19.42 -69.78
C PRO A 283 -45.48 -18.26 -69.67
N GLY A 284 -44.17 -18.57 -69.72
CA GLY A 284 -43.12 -17.56 -69.75
C GLY A 284 -43.24 -16.61 -70.97
N PRO A 285 -43.03 -15.29 -70.80
CA PRO A 285 -43.31 -14.32 -71.85
C PRO A 285 -42.41 -14.50 -73.08
N GLY A 286 -43.03 -14.64 -74.26
CA GLY A 286 -42.34 -14.77 -75.55
C GLY A 286 -42.13 -16.20 -76.07
N LEU A 287 -42.73 -17.21 -75.43
CA LEU A 287 -42.62 -18.62 -75.81
C LEU A 287 -43.79 -19.11 -76.68
N ASN A 288 -43.58 -20.20 -77.43
CA ASN A 288 -44.63 -20.86 -78.22
C ASN A 288 -45.54 -21.72 -77.32
N GLU A 289 -46.80 -21.92 -77.72
CA GLU A 289 -47.83 -22.62 -76.92
C GLU A 289 -47.44 -24.05 -76.48
N GLU A 290 -46.67 -24.80 -77.30
CA GLU A 290 -46.19 -26.15 -76.93
C GLU A 290 -44.95 -26.15 -76.02
N GLU A 291 -44.14 -25.08 -76.01
CA GLU A 291 -42.89 -24.97 -75.24
C GLU A 291 -43.02 -24.19 -73.93
N GLY A 292 -44.08 -23.39 -73.80
CA GLY A 292 -44.37 -22.57 -72.61
C GLY A 292 -45.39 -23.18 -71.64
N ARG A 293 -45.99 -24.34 -71.95
CA ARG A 293 -47.02 -24.94 -71.09
C ARG A 293 -46.42 -25.38 -69.74
N VAL A 294 -47.12 -25.04 -68.65
CA VAL A 294 -46.70 -25.39 -67.28
C VAL A 294 -46.88 -26.90 -67.08
N ARG A 295 -45.84 -27.54 -66.53
CA ARG A 295 -45.75 -28.99 -66.31
C ARG A 295 -46.29 -29.40 -64.94
N SER A 296 -45.99 -28.60 -63.92
CA SER A 296 -46.42 -28.84 -62.53
C SER A 296 -46.26 -27.59 -61.68
N LEU A 297 -47.15 -27.42 -60.70
CA LEU A 297 -46.99 -26.51 -59.57
C LEU A 297 -46.78 -27.35 -58.31
N SER A 298 -45.98 -26.86 -57.37
CA SER A 298 -45.70 -27.48 -56.08
C SER A 298 -45.53 -26.45 -54.97
N TRP A 299 -45.60 -26.88 -53.71
CA TRP A 299 -45.42 -26.03 -52.54
C TRP A 299 -44.58 -26.72 -51.45
N LYS A 300 -43.94 -25.92 -50.59
CA LYS A 300 -43.23 -26.35 -49.37
C LYS A 300 -43.18 -25.24 -48.32
N ILE A 301 -43.06 -25.62 -47.04
CA ILE A 301 -42.76 -24.71 -45.92
C ILE A 301 -41.46 -25.22 -45.27
N PRO A 302 -40.29 -24.57 -45.46
CA PRO A 302 -38.98 -25.17 -45.14
C PRO A 302 -38.77 -25.56 -43.67
N THR A 303 -39.42 -24.85 -42.74
CA THR A 303 -39.37 -25.12 -41.29
C THR A 303 -40.05 -26.43 -40.89
N LEU A 304 -40.88 -27.02 -41.76
CA LEU A 304 -41.50 -28.34 -41.57
C LEU A 304 -40.66 -29.49 -42.17
N GLY A 305 -39.45 -29.19 -42.68
CA GLY A 305 -38.55 -30.15 -43.31
C GLY A 305 -38.79 -30.37 -44.81
N ASP A 306 -38.31 -31.48 -45.36
CA ASP A 306 -38.35 -31.83 -46.79
C ASP A 306 -39.76 -32.14 -47.35
N TRP A 307 -40.82 -31.66 -46.72
CA TRP A 307 -42.19 -31.83 -47.20
C TRP A 307 -42.48 -30.85 -48.35
N SER A 308 -42.49 -31.38 -49.58
CA SER A 308 -43.08 -30.73 -50.74
C SER A 308 -44.23 -31.56 -51.32
N ASN A 309 -45.26 -30.86 -51.83
CA ASN A 309 -46.42 -31.48 -52.47
C ASN A 309 -46.75 -30.77 -53.78
N THR A 310 -47.20 -31.53 -54.78
CA THR A 310 -47.71 -30.98 -56.04
C THR A 310 -49.13 -30.46 -55.88
N VAL A 311 -49.40 -29.26 -56.37
CA VAL A 311 -50.72 -28.63 -56.44
C VAL A 311 -51.45 -29.12 -57.69
N PHE A 312 -52.76 -29.37 -57.59
CA PHE A 312 -53.56 -29.68 -58.77
C PHE A 312 -53.88 -28.38 -59.55
N MET A 313 -53.75 -28.44 -60.88
CA MET A 313 -53.83 -27.29 -61.77
C MET A 313 -54.61 -27.70 -63.02
N GLU A 314 -55.55 -26.87 -63.43
CA GLU A 314 -56.44 -27.11 -64.57
C GLU A 314 -55.74 -26.86 -65.92
N GLU A 315 -56.37 -27.27 -67.03
CA GLU A 315 -55.75 -27.19 -68.36
C GLU A 315 -55.40 -25.76 -68.83
N ASP A 316 -56.03 -24.74 -68.24
CA ASP A 316 -55.78 -23.31 -68.48
C ASP A 316 -54.68 -22.70 -67.59
N GLY A 317 -54.14 -23.47 -66.63
CA GLY A 317 -53.13 -23.03 -65.67
C GLY A 317 -53.70 -22.51 -64.34
N SER A 318 -55.01 -22.44 -64.16
CA SER A 318 -55.62 -22.08 -62.88
C SER A 318 -55.44 -23.15 -61.81
N PHE A 319 -55.30 -22.75 -60.54
CA PHE A 319 -55.14 -23.67 -59.40
C PHE A 319 -55.81 -23.14 -58.13
N GLN A 320 -56.16 -24.07 -57.24
CA GLN A 320 -56.75 -23.82 -55.93
C GLN A 320 -56.15 -24.81 -54.91
N MET A 321 -55.80 -24.33 -53.72
CA MET A 321 -55.11 -25.12 -52.69
C MET A 321 -55.53 -24.69 -51.28
N ASP A 322 -56.14 -25.60 -50.52
CA ASP A 322 -56.29 -25.46 -49.07
C ASP A 322 -55.01 -25.92 -48.34
N LEU A 323 -54.53 -25.11 -47.41
CA LEU A 323 -53.34 -25.35 -46.62
C LEU A 323 -53.66 -25.12 -45.13
N ILE A 324 -53.60 -26.18 -44.32
CA ILE A 324 -53.97 -26.13 -42.90
C ILE A 324 -52.85 -25.42 -42.10
N THR A 325 -53.18 -24.31 -41.43
CA THR A 325 -52.23 -23.46 -40.68
C THR A 325 -52.27 -23.68 -39.17
N THR A 326 -53.20 -24.50 -38.66
CA THR A 326 -53.28 -24.83 -37.23
C THR A 326 -52.01 -25.56 -36.77
N SER A 327 -51.41 -25.12 -35.66
CA SER A 327 -50.11 -25.58 -35.11
C SER A 327 -48.85 -25.00 -35.76
N LEU A 328 -48.95 -23.90 -36.54
CA LEU A 328 -47.79 -23.10 -36.94
C LEU A 328 -47.56 -21.96 -35.94
N GLU A 329 -46.49 -22.06 -35.15
CA GLU A 329 -46.07 -21.00 -34.22
C GLU A 329 -45.10 -20.02 -34.93
N GLY A 330 -45.27 -18.72 -34.68
CA GLY A 330 -44.41 -17.66 -35.24
C GLY A 330 -44.57 -17.40 -36.75
N PRO A 331 -43.75 -16.50 -37.34
CA PRO A 331 -43.79 -16.21 -38.76
C PRO A 331 -43.23 -17.38 -39.58
N GLN A 332 -43.95 -17.80 -40.63
CA GLN A 332 -43.59 -18.97 -41.45
C GLN A 332 -43.51 -18.61 -42.94
N THR A 333 -42.64 -19.29 -43.69
CA THR A 333 -42.39 -18.99 -45.10
C THR A 333 -42.91 -20.11 -46.00
N LEU A 334 -43.93 -19.82 -46.81
CA LEU A 334 -44.47 -20.71 -47.82
C LEU A 334 -43.85 -20.41 -49.18
N ILE A 335 -43.30 -21.43 -49.83
CA ILE A 335 -42.68 -21.32 -51.15
C ILE A 335 -43.52 -22.12 -52.15
N LEU A 336 -44.02 -21.44 -53.18
CA LEU A 336 -44.61 -22.04 -54.37
C LEU A 336 -43.54 -22.17 -55.47
N GLU A 337 -43.52 -23.30 -56.16
CA GLU A 337 -42.51 -23.64 -57.17
C GLU A 337 -43.17 -24.32 -58.37
N SER A 338 -43.13 -23.67 -59.53
CA SER A 338 -43.71 -24.15 -60.79
C SER A 338 -42.64 -24.46 -61.82
N GLU A 339 -42.81 -25.55 -62.56
CA GLU A 339 -41.92 -26.03 -63.63
C GLU A 339 -42.67 -26.07 -64.97
N ASP A 340 -42.00 -25.80 -66.09
CA ASP A 340 -42.53 -26.02 -67.45
C ASP A 340 -41.99 -27.32 -68.10
N PHE A 341 -42.49 -27.68 -69.29
CA PHE A 341 -42.02 -28.89 -69.99
C PHE A 341 -40.57 -28.80 -70.53
N ALA A 342 -39.92 -27.64 -70.45
CA ALA A 342 -38.51 -27.46 -70.75
C ALA A 342 -37.59 -27.58 -69.50
N GLY A 343 -38.18 -27.77 -68.31
CA GLY A 343 -37.44 -27.85 -67.04
C GLY A 343 -37.04 -26.50 -66.47
N ARG A 344 -37.63 -25.39 -66.93
CA ARG A 344 -37.43 -24.07 -66.32
C ARG A 344 -38.34 -23.93 -65.11
N ILE A 345 -37.76 -23.50 -63.99
CA ILE A 345 -38.44 -23.37 -62.71
C ILE A 345 -38.65 -21.89 -62.38
N SER A 346 -39.78 -21.59 -61.76
CA SER A 346 -40.14 -20.29 -61.22
C SER A 346 -40.61 -20.45 -59.78
N ARG A 347 -40.27 -19.49 -58.90
CA ARG A 347 -40.54 -19.55 -57.47
C ARG A 347 -41.22 -18.28 -56.99
N GLN A 348 -42.27 -18.43 -56.18
CA GLN A 348 -42.92 -17.33 -55.47
C GLN A 348 -42.94 -17.65 -53.97
N THR A 349 -42.64 -16.66 -53.13
CA THR A 349 -42.56 -16.81 -51.67
C THR A 349 -43.62 -15.95 -51.00
N ILE A 350 -44.27 -16.50 -49.97
CA ILE A 350 -45.36 -15.90 -49.21
C ILE A 350 -45.00 -16.00 -47.72
N LEU A 351 -45.17 -14.90 -46.98
CA LEU A 351 -45.04 -14.89 -45.52
C LEU A 351 -46.41 -15.21 -44.90
N LEU A 352 -46.42 -16.07 -43.89
CA LEU A 352 -47.58 -16.42 -43.07
C LEU A 352 -47.34 -15.91 -41.65
N GLN A 353 -48.35 -15.32 -41.01
CA GLN A 353 -48.31 -14.89 -39.61
C GLN A 353 -49.45 -15.54 -38.82
N ASP A 354 -49.16 -15.99 -37.60
CA ASP A 354 -50.16 -16.54 -36.70
C ASP A 354 -51.08 -15.45 -36.14
N GLY A 355 -52.38 -15.73 -36.18
CA GLY A 355 -53.45 -14.78 -35.81
C GLY A 355 -53.87 -14.85 -34.35
N ASN A 356 -53.04 -15.39 -33.44
CA ASN A 356 -53.43 -15.75 -32.07
C ASN A 356 -52.52 -15.13 -30.98
N GLN A 357 -52.01 -13.92 -31.21
CA GLN A 357 -51.21 -13.19 -30.20
C GLN A 357 -52.10 -12.67 -29.05
N PRO A 358 -51.64 -12.73 -27.79
CA PRO A 358 -52.33 -12.12 -26.66
C PRO A 358 -52.07 -10.61 -26.56
N PRO A 359 -52.96 -9.81 -25.92
CA PRO A 359 -52.68 -8.42 -25.58
C PRO A 359 -51.47 -8.33 -24.64
N GLN A 360 -50.64 -7.30 -24.80
CA GLN A 360 -49.53 -7.06 -23.90
C GLN A 360 -49.96 -6.08 -22.79
N ILE A 361 -49.49 -6.33 -21.57
CA ILE A 361 -49.74 -5.49 -20.40
C ILE A 361 -48.41 -4.82 -20.06
N LEU A 362 -48.27 -3.53 -20.36
CA LEU A 362 -47.06 -2.76 -20.04
C LEU A 362 -47.36 -1.84 -18.86
N THR A 363 -46.43 -1.74 -17.91
CA THR A 363 -46.51 -0.86 -16.73
C THR A 363 -45.42 0.20 -16.79
N GLU A 364 -45.61 1.34 -16.11
CA GLU A 364 -44.65 2.48 -16.18
C GLU A 364 -43.22 2.13 -15.70
N ARG A 365 -43.03 1.01 -15.00
CA ARG A 365 -41.72 0.34 -14.82
C ARG A 365 -41.88 -1.18 -14.92
N GLU A 366 -41.04 -1.86 -15.70
CA GLU A 366 -41.01 -3.32 -15.88
C GLU A 366 -40.23 -4.06 -14.76
N GLU A 367 -40.44 -3.66 -13.51
CA GLU A 367 -39.79 -4.29 -12.36
C GLU A 367 -40.55 -5.58 -11.94
N PRO A 368 -39.93 -6.77 -11.90
CA PRO A 368 -40.60 -8.03 -11.56
C PRO A 368 -40.95 -8.16 -10.07
N VAL A 369 -40.42 -7.26 -9.24
CA VAL A 369 -40.65 -7.16 -7.80
C VAL A 369 -40.87 -5.70 -7.45
N ARG A 370 -41.86 -5.40 -6.60
CA ARG A 370 -42.14 -4.05 -6.08
C ARG A 370 -42.38 -4.08 -4.57
N THR A 371 -42.19 -2.95 -3.91
CA THR A 371 -42.61 -2.73 -2.52
C THR A 371 -44.02 -2.12 -2.44
N TYR A 372 -44.74 -2.36 -1.34
CA TYR A 372 -46.07 -1.78 -1.09
C TYR A 372 -46.22 -1.35 0.38
N GLY A 373 -46.99 -0.28 0.64
CA GLY A 373 -47.24 0.23 1.99
C GLY A 373 -48.70 0.01 2.42
N ALA A 374 -49.33 1.04 2.97
CA ALA A 374 -50.79 1.03 3.19
C ALA A 374 -51.57 1.07 1.86
N GLN A 375 -50.96 1.62 0.81
CA GLN A 375 -51.51 1.72 -0.54
C GLN A 375 -50.51 1.22 -1.58
N LEU A 376 -51.03 0.61 -2.65
CA LEU A 376 -50.28 0.26 -3.87
C LEU A 376 -50.98 0.92 -5.05
N SER A 377 -50.26 1.73 -5.82
CA SER A 377 -50.69 2.24 -7.12
C SER A 377 -50.04 1.44 -8.24
N LEU A 378 -50.74 1.28 -9.37
CA LEU A 378 -50.16 0.73 -10.58
C LEU A 378 -50.80 1.34 -11.83
N LYS A 379 -49.97 1.83 -12.73
CA LYS A 379 -50.33 2.49 -13.97
C LYS A 379 -49.67 1.80 -15.16
N GLY A 380 -50.38 1.76 -16.27
CA GLY A 380 -49.90 1.08 -17.46
C GLY A 380 -50.80 1.26 -18.67
N ILE A 381 -50.37 0.63 -19.77
CA ILE A 381 -51.07 0.62 -21.05
C ILE A 381 -51.24 -0.82 -21.53
N LEU A 382 -52.34 -1.08 -22.23
CA LEU A 382 -52.56 -2.33 -22.93
C LEU A 382 -52.28 -2.14 -24.41
N VAL A 383 -51.34 -2.91 -24.95
CA VAL A 383 -51.08 -2.95 -26.38
C VAL A 383 -51.96 -4.03 -26.99
N ASP A 384 -52.86 -3.60 -27.88
CA ASP A 384 -53.68 -4.48 -28.70
C ASP A 384 -52.96 -4.78 -30.03
N PRO A 385 -52.46 -6.00 -30.25
CA PRO A 385 -51.75 -6.35 -31.49
C PRO A 385 -52.67 -6.39 -32.73
N TYR A 386 -53.97 -6.13 -32.59
CA TYR A 386 -54.96 -6.10 -33.67
C TYR A 386 -55.57 -4.70 -33.91
N GLU A 387 -55.04 -3.62 -33.32
CA GLU A 387 -55.60 -2.27 -33.49
C GLU A 387 -55.74 -1.87 -34.98
N GLY A 388 -56.96 -1.49 -35.40
CA GLY A 388 -57.30 -1.19 -36.79
C GLY A 388 -57.88 -2.38 -37.58
N ILE A 389 -57.91 -3.59 -37.03
CA ILE A 389 -58.44 -4.79 -37.69
C ILE A 389 -59.89 -5.05 -37.25
N ALA A 390 -60.83 -4.50 -38.02
CA ALA A 390 -62.27 -4.53 -37.74
C ALA A 390 -62.82 -5.93 -37.40
N GLY A 391 -63.17 -6.14 -36.12
CA GLY A 391 -63.72 -7.40 -35.60
C GLY A 391 -62.70 -8.35 -34.96
N LEU A 392 -61.43 -7.97 -34.89
CA LEU A 392 -60.40 -8.56 -34.01
C LEU A 392 -59.83 -7.53 -33.03
N GLU A 393 -59.80 -6.25 -33.43
CA GLU A 393 -59.49 -5.10 -32.56
C GLU A 393 -60.42 -5.01 -31.34
N GLY A 394 -59.87 -4.61 -30.20
CA GLY A 394 -60.57 -4.31 -28.96
C GLY A 394 -60.08 -5.12 -27.77
N ILE A 395 -59.71 -4.43 -26.69
CA ILE A 395 -59.57 -5.04 -25.37
C ILE A 395 -60.95 -5.09 -24.69
N ARG A 396 -61.42 -6.30 -24.41
CA ARG A 396 -62.73 -6.59 -23.83
C ARG A 396 -62.78 -6.35 -22.32
N SER A 397 -61.70 -6.64 -21.61
CA SER A 397 -61.57 -6.37 -20.17
C SER A 397 -60.14 -6.55 -19.67
N LEU A 398 -59.73 -5.73 -18.70
CA LEU A 398 -58.61 -6.02 -17.80
C LEU A 398 -59.14 -6.47 -16.44
N SER A 399 -58.45 -7.42 -15.83
CA SER A 399 -58.77 -7.92 -14.49
C SER A 399 -57.50 -8.12 -13.68
N TYR A 400 -57.64 -8.08 -12.35
CA TYR A 400 -56.55 -8.33 -11.42
C TYR A 400 -56.95 -9.39 -10.38
N ARG A 401 -55.94 -10.05 -9.83
CA ARG A 401 -56.03 -10.92 -8.67
C ARG A 401 -54.78 -10.76 -7.81
N MET A 402 -54.96 -10.63 -6.51
CA MET A 402 -53.89 -10.64 -5.52
C MET A 402 -53.88 -11.98 -4.78
N VAL A 403 -52.73 -12.64 -4.77
CA VAL A 403 -52.55 -13.97 -4.17
C VAL A 403 -51.45 -13.90 -3.11
N PRO A 404 -51.73 -14.20 -1.82
CA PRO A 404 -50.66 -14.32 -0.83
C PRO A 404 -49.75 -15.49 -1.19
N GLN A 405 -48.44 -15.25 -1.23
CA GLN A 405 -47.47 -16.28 -1.58
C GLN A 405 -47.39 -17.34 -0.45
N ASP A 406 -47.51 -16.88 0.80
CA ASP A 406 -47.52 -17.73 1.97
C ASP A 406 -48.92 -18.33 2.20
N ARG A 407 -49.09 -19.60 1.78
CA ARG A 407 -50.38 -20.32 1.77
C ARG A 407 -51.00 -20.57 3.15
N ALA A 408 -50.35 -20.11 4.23
CA ALA A 408 -50.81 -20.24 5.60
C ALA A 408 -51.79 -19.14 6.06
N SER A 409 -51.82 -17.96 5.42
CA SER A 409 -52.56 -16.79 5.92
C SER A 409 -54.09 -16.97 5.95
N GLY A 410 -54.65 -17.71 4.99
CA GLY A 410 -56.09 -17.96 4.89
C GLY A 410 -56.94 -16.74 4.49
N GLU A 411 -56.31 -15.64 4.07
CA GLU A 411 -56.98 -14.42 3.63
C GLU A 411 -57.82 -14.62 2.35
N GLU A 412 -58.84 -13.77 2.16
CA GLU A 412 -59.59 -13.74 0.91
C GLU A 412 -58.75 -13.12 -0.22
N VAL A 413 -58.65 -13.87 -1.33
CA VAL A 413 -58.02 -13.48 -2.59
C VAL A 413 -58.77 -12.29 -3.19
N LEU A 414 -58.19 -11.09 -3.10
CA LEU A 414 -58.77 -9.90 -3.71
C LEU A 414 -58.71 -10.05 -5.24
N SER A 415 -59.81 -9.74 -5.92
CA SER A 415 -59.84 -9.69 -7.39
C SER A 415 -60.96 -8.80 -7.91
N GLY A 416 -60.76 -8.22 -9.08
CA GLY A 416 -61.71 -7.31 -9.71
C GLY A 416 -61.37 -7.02 -11.17
N THR A 417 -62.23 -6.25 -11.83
CA THR A 417 -61.99 -5.73 -13.19
C THR A 417 -61.49 -4.30 -13.12
N ILE A 418 -60.42 -3.98 -13.85
CA ILE A 418 -59.86 -2.63 -13.92
C ILE A 418 -60.59 -1.87 -15.04
N PRO A 419 -61.06 -0.63 -14.81
CA PRO A 419 -61.64 0.20 -15.87
C PRO A 419 -60.56 0.60 -16.88
N LEU A 420 -60.87 0.45 -18.18
CA LEU A 420 -59.97 0.84 -19.27
C LEU A 420 -60.43 2.15 -19.91
N THR A 421 -59.49 3.07 -20.11
CA THR A 421 -59.74 4.34 -20.81
C THR A 421 -58.76 4.47 -21.96
N ARG A 422 -59.21 4.22 -23.20
CA ARG A 422 -58.35 4.18 -24.40
C ARG A 422 -57.15 3.23 -24.25
N ASN A 423 -57.39 2.03 -23.73
CA ASN A 423 -56.38 1.02 -23.39
C ASN A 423 -55.37 1.40 -22.29
N GLU A 424 -55.34 2.66 -21.82
CA GLU A 424 -54.67 3.03 -20.57
C GLU A 424 -55.44 2.45 -19.37
N PHE A 425 -54.71 2.02 -18.35
CA PHE A 425 -55.27 1.52 -17.11
C PHE A 425 -54.58 2.11 -15.88
N PHE A 426 -55.36 2.32 -14.83
CA PHE A 426 -54.87 2.71 -13.51
C PHE A 426 -55.65 1.96 -12.45
N ILE A 427 -54.95 1.51 -11.41
CA ILE A 427 -55.53 0.86 -10.24
C ILE A 427 -54.77 1.32 -9.01
N ALA A 428 -55.50 1.62 -7.93
CA ALA A 428 -54.95 1.49 -6.59
C ALA A 428 -55.60 0.33 -5.85
N ILE A 429 -54.84 -0.25 -4.94
CA ILE A 429 -55.25 -1.32 -4.04
C ILE A 429 -54.90 -0.84 -2.63
N ASN A 430 -55.89 -0.82 -1.73
CA ASN A 430 -55.62 -0.64 -0.31
C ASN A 430 -55.02 -1.94 0.24
N MET A 431 -53.85 -1.82 0.85
CA MET A 431 -52.99 -2.90 1.32
C MET A 431 -52.87 -2.94 2.85
N THR A 432 -53.52 -2.02 3.57
CA THR A 432 -53.40 -1.83 5.03
C THR A 432 -53.65 -3.11 5.85
N ASP A 433 -54.60 -3.94 5.42
CA ASP A 433 -54.94 -5.22 6.07
C ASP A 433 -54.09 -6.42 5.57
N ARG A 434 -53.10 -6.21 4.69
CA ARG A 434 -52.35 -7.29 4.00
C ARG A 434 -50.94 -7.46 4.57
N VAL A 435 -50.60 -8.69 4.91
CA VAL A 435 -49.33 -9.03 5.57
C VAL A 435 -48.54 -10.04 4.74
N GLY A 436 -47.21 -9.87 4.71
CA GLY A 436 -46.29 -10.77 4.00
C GLY A 436 -46.33 -10.60 2.48
N GLU A 437 -45.60 -11.47 1.77
CA GLU A 437 -45.47 -11.37 0.32
C GLU A 437 -46.77 -11.72 -0.43
N GLN A 438 -47.10 -10.87 -1.41
CA GLN A 438 -48.25 -11.02 -2.30
C GLN A 438 -47.77 -11.17 -3.75
N VAL A 439 -48.62 -11.70 -4.62
CA VAL A 439 -48.43 -11.71 -6.07
C VAL A 439 -49.64 -11.06 -6.72
N LEU A 440 -49.42 -9.95 -7.44
CA LEU A 440 -50.43 -9.29 -8.25
C LEU A 440 -50.40 -9.88 -9.67
N GLN A 441 -51.43 -10.65 -9.99
CA GLN A 441 -51.67 -11.20 -11.32
C GLN A 441 -52.64 -10.28 -12.07
N LEU A 442 -52.20 -9.70 -13.18
CA LEU A 442 -53.07 -9.02 -14.14
C LEU A 442 -53.42 -9.98 -15.28
N GLU A 443 -54.69 -10.00 -15.72
CA GLU A 443 -55.14 -10.75 -16.90
C GLU A 443 -55.99 -9.85 -17.81
N ALA A 444 -55.48 -9.59 -19.01
CA ALA A 444 -56.15 -8.84 -20.08
C ALA A 444 -56.81 -9.81 -21.07
N LEU A 445 -58.03 -9.50 -21.51
CA LEU A 445 -58.80 -10.31 -22.45
C LEU A 445 -59.12 -9.48 -23.70
N GLY A 446 -58.72 -9.95 -24.88
CA GLY A 446 -59.11 -9.38 -26.17
C GLY A 446 -60.52 -9.80 -26.60
N GLU A 447 -61.14 -9.04 -27.52
CA GLU A 447 -62.43 -9.42 -28.13
C GLU A 447 -62.35 -10.73 -28.93
N ASN A 448 -61.16 -11.10 -29.42
CA ASN A 448 -60.85 -12.39 -30.04
C ASN A 448 -60.73 -13.58 -29.04
N GLU A 449 -60.99 -13.36 -27.75
CA GLU A 449 -60.82 -14.28 -26.60
C GLU A 449 -59.37 -14.64 -26.22
N SER A 450 -58.36 -14.01 -26.83
CA SER A 450 -56.95 -14.15 -26.43
C SER A 450 -56.67 -13.50 -25.07
N ARG A 451 -55.64 -13.98 -24.34
CA ARG A 451 -55.37 -13.61 -22.94
C ARG A 451 -53.93 -13.21 -22.69
N GLY A 452 -53.71 -11.96 -22.35
CA GLY A 452 -52.45 -11.44 -21.83
C GLY A 452 -52.37 -11.60 -20.32
N ARG A 453 -51.15 -11.81 -19.78
CA ARG A 453 -50.91 -11.85 -18.33
C ARG A 453 -49.60 -11.16 -17.97
N LEU A 454 -49.60 -10.54 -16.79
CA LEU A 454 -48.42 -10.01 -16.11
C LEU A 454 -48.52 -10.42 -14.64
N GLU A 455 -47.43 -10.92 -14.06
CA GLU A 455 -47.34 -11.24 -12.63
C GLU A 455 -46.26 -10.36 -11.99
N ILE A 456 -46.61 -9.64 -10.92
CA ILE A 456 -45.72 -8.76 -10.18
C ILE A 456 -45.62 -9.28 -8.74
N ARG A 457 -44.41 -9.55 -8.26
CA ARG A 457 -44.17 -9.91 -6.85
C ARG A 457 -44.21 -8.65 -6.00
N LEU A 458 -44.91 -8.71 -4.87
CA LEU A 458 -45.13 -7.58 -3.98
C LEU A 458 -44.61 -7.89 -2.58
N ILE A 459 -43.70 -7.06 -2.08
CA ILE A 459 -43.06 -7.19 -0.76
C ILE A 459 -43.53 -6.03 0.14
N PRO A 460 -43.92 -6.27 1.40
CA PRO A 460 -44.32 -5.19 2.30
C PRO A 460 -43.13 -4.26 2.61
N GLY A 461 -43.37 -2.95 2.49
CA GLY A 461 -42.47 -1.88 2.96
C GLY A 461 -42.76 -1.48 4.42
N PHE A 462 -41.96 -0.55 4.95
CA PHE A 462 -41.99 -0.19 6.38
C PHE A 462 -42.94 0.96 6.75
N GLY A 463 -43.24 1.87 5.82
CA GLY A 463 -44.18 3.00 6.01
C GLY A 463 -45.30 3.01 4.96
N ASP A 464 -46.26 3.93 5.08
CA ASP A 464 -47.48 3.91 4.24
C ASP A 464 -47.19 4.14 2.75
N ILE A 465 -46.19 4.99 2.46
CA ILE A 465 -45.75 5.36 1.11
C ILE A 465 -44.27 4.99 0.92
N PRO A 466 -43.93 3.69 0.70
CA PRO A 466 -42.55 3.23 0.59
C PRO A 466 -41.91 3.52 -0.77
N SER A 467 -42.67 4.07 -1.72
CA SER A 467 -42.17 4.54 -3.01
C SER A 467 -41.50 5.92 -2.95
N PHE A 468 -41.55 6.62 -1.80
CA PHE A 468 -40.99 7.95 -1.65
C PHE A 468 -39.45 7.90 -1.57
N SER A 469 -38.77 8.36 -2.62
CA SER A 469 -37.32 8.55 -2.66
C SER A 469 -36.94 10.03 -2.61
N LEU A 470 -35.77 10.30 -2.01
CA LEU A 470 -35.07 11.57 -2.08
C LEU A 470 -33.68 11.32 -2.64
N GLU A 471 -33.41 11.82 -3.85
CA GLU A 471 -32.20 11.53 -4.62
C GLU A 471 -31.42 12.82 -4.92
N PRO A 472 -30.10 12.85 -4.63
CA PRO A 472 -29.25 14.00 -4.96
C PRO A 472 -28.80 13.96 -6.43
N GLN A 473 -28.80 15.12 -7.10
CA GLN A 473 -28.31 15.25 -8.48
C GLN A 473 -27.70 16.64 -8.73
N ASP A 474 -26.39 16.73 -8.99
CA ASP A 474 -25.69 17.96 -9.43
C ASP A 474 -26.07 19.24 -8.66
N GLY A 475 -26.04 19.20 -7.33
CA GLY A 475 -26.43 20.32 -6.46
C GLY A 475 -27.95 20.59 -6.39
N ARG A 476 -28.75 19.56 -6.65
CA ARG A 476 -30.22 19.54 -6.56
C ARG A 476 -30.68 18.35 -5.74
N LEU A 477 -31.93 18.41 -5.31
CA LEU A 477 -32.66 17.28 -4.73
C LEU A 477 -33.88 16.95 -5.59
N VAL A 478 -34.03 15.67 -5.92
CA VAL A 478 -35.14 15.10 -6.67
C VAL A 478 -35.97 14.25 -5.72
N PHE A 479 -37.26 14.55 -5.60
CA PHE A 479 -38.21 13.81 -4.77
C PHE A 479 -39.11 13.04 -5.72
N SER A 480 -39.20 11.72 -5.57
CA SER A 480 -40.05 10.88 -6.42
C SER A 480 -40.92 9.95 -5.58
N TRP A 481 -42.15 9.73 -6.02
CA TRP A 481 -43.09 8.74 -5.47
C TRP A 481 -44.07 8.30 -6.57
N GLU A 482 -44.77 7.18 -6.37
CA GLU A 482 -45.79 6.74 -7.32
C GLU A 482 -47.08 7.59 -7.18
N GLU A 483 -47.79 7.78 -8.29
CA GLU A 483 -49.01 8.59 -8.35
C GLU A 483 -50.11 7.95 -7.46
N ILE A 484 -50.62 8.68 -6.46
CA ILE A 484 -51.66 8.19 -5.54
C ILE A 484 -53.03 8.72 -6.00
N PRO A 485 -53.99 7.87 -6.42
CA PRO A 485 -55.34 8.32 -6.75
C PRO A 485 -56.06 8.87 -5.53
N GLU A 486 -57.00 9.78 -5.80
CA GLU A 486 -57.88 10.39 -4.79
C GLU A 486 -57.13 11.17 -3.69
N ALA A 487 -55.84 11.44 -3.90
CA ALA A 487 -55.06 12.41 -3.15
C ALA A 487 -55.60 13.84 -3.36
N LEU A 488 -56.19 14.39 -2.31
CA LEU A 488 -56.72 15.76 -2.24
C LEU A 488 -55.60 16.78 -2.01
N GLU A 489 -54.65 16.43 -1.14
CA GLU A 489 -53.48 17.25 -0.79
C GLU A 489 -52.24 16.34 -0.71
N GLN A 490 -51.08 16.87 -1.12
CA GLN A 490 -49.78 16.19 -1.09
C GLN A 490 -48.73 17.20 -0.62
N ASN A 491 -48.13 16.99 0.55
CA ASN A 491 -47.25 17.96 1.19
C ASN A 491 -45.88 17.34 1.52
N ILE A 492 -44.79 18.00 1.15
CA ILE A 492 -43.43 17.60 1.53
C ILE A 492 -42.88 18.54 2.59
N TYR A 493 -42.44 17.96 3.70
CA TYR A 493 -41.75 18.62 4.78
C TYR A 493 -40.26 18.32 4.63
N LEU A 494 -39.44 19.37 4.46
CA LEU A 494 -38.00 19.27 4.25
C LEU A 494 -37.26 20.01 5.36
N THR A 495 -36.32 19.34 6.02
CA THR A 495 -35.41 19.95 6.99
C THR A 495 -33.96 19.76 6.58
N ASP A 496 -33.11 20.70 7.02
CA ASP A 496 -31.66 20.70 6.85
C ASP A 496 -30.93 20.61 8.21
N GLN A 497 -31.65 20.12 9.22
CA GLN A 497 -31.17 19.78 10.56
C GLN A 497 -30.94 18.27 10.64
N ALA A 498 -29.94 17.85 11.43
CA ALA A 498 -29.66 16.42 11.64
C ALA A 498 -30.75 15.74 12.48
N ASP A 499 -31.11 16.31 13.63
CA ASP A 499 -32.03 15.70 14.60
C ASP A 499 -33.46 16.26 14.52
N GLY A 500 -34.46 15.38 14.67
CA GLY A 500 -35.90 15.70 14.68
C GLY A 500 -36.70 15.00 13.57
N ASP A 501 -38.03 15.08 13.62
CA ASP A 501 -38.89 14.70 12.48
C ASP A 501 -39.05 15.92 11.55
N PRO A 502 -38.89 15.80 10.22
CA PRO A 502 -39.09 16.91 9.28
C PRO A 502 -40.44 17.62 9.42
N VAL A 503 -41.48 16.96 9.93
CA VAL A 503 -42.82 17.53 10.17
C VAL A 503 -42.85 18.48 11.37
N ASP A 504 -42.09 18.20 12.42
CA ASP A 504 -42.01 19.05 13.62
C ASP A 504 -41.10 20.27 13.42
N ILE A 505 -40.08 20.14 12.57
CA ILE A 505 -39.04 21.17 12.33
C ILE A 505 -38.71 21.40 10.83
N PRO A 506 -39.69 21.71 9.96
CA PRO A 506 -39.44 21.94 8.54
C PRO A 506 -38.66 23.24 8.31
N THR A 507 -37.50 23.15 7.66
CA THR A 507 -36.78 24.31 7.09
C THR A 507 -37.55 24.87 5.90
N VAL A 508 -38.18 24.00 5.10
CA VAL A 508 -39.10 24.37 4.01
C VAL A 508 -40.26 23.37 3.95
N GLN A 509 -41.47 23.86 3.69
CA GLN A 509 -42.66 23.04 3.43
C GLN A 509 -43.20 23.36 2.02
N PHE A 510 -43.49 22.31 1.24
CA PHE A 510 -44.07 22.40 -0.09
C PHE A 510 -45.46 21.75 -0.09
N ASN A 511 -46.49 22.48 -0.50
CA ASN A 511 -47.88 22.03 -0.42
C ASN A 511 -48.50 21.83 -1.81
N ASN A 512 -49.34 20.80 -1.93
CA ASN A 512 -49.95 20.33 -3.18
C ASN A 512 -48.92 20.12 -4.31
N VAL A 513 -47.87 19.36 -3.98
CA VAL A 513 -46.81 18.94 -4.90
C VAL A 513 -47.25 17.82 -5.84
N GLN A 514 -46.44 17.54 -6.86
CA GLN A 514 -46.61 16.42 -7.79
C GLN A 514 -45.25 15.73 -7.99
N SER A 515 -45.28 14.43 -8.30
CA SER A 515 -44.08 13.63 -8.56
C SER A 515 -43.64 13.74 -10.03
N PRO A 516 -42.33 13.89 -10.33
CA PRO A 516 -41.25 14.20 -9.41
C PRO A 516 -41.14 15.71 -9.12
N LEU A 517 -40.76 16.07 -7.90
CA LEU A 517 -40.43 17.45 -7.52
C LEU A 517 -38.90 17.63 -7.57
N ILE A 518 -38.42 18.72 -8.17
CA ILE A 518 -36.98 19.04 -8.27
C ILE A 518 -36.70 20.38 -7.58
N ILE A 519 -35.88 20.35 -6.53
CA ILE A 519 -35.39 21.54 -5.82
C ILE A 519 -33.99 21.91 -6.34
N ASN A 520 -33.83 23.16 -6.78
CA ASN A 520 -32.57 23.70 -7.29
C ASN A 520 -31.95 24.67 -6.26
N GLY A 521 -30.63 24.79 -6.23
CA GLY A 521 -29.93 25.75 -5.35
C GLY A 521 -29.75 25.25 -3.91
N THR A 522 -29.52 23.95 -3.75
CA THR A 522 -29.21 23.35 -2.46
C THR A 522 -27.76 23.61 -2.04
N VAL A 523 -27.48 23.62 -0.74
CA VAL A 523 -26.11 23.68 -0.20
C VAL A 523 -25.45 22.31 -0.32
N ASN A 524 -24.44 22.19 -1.18
CA ASN A 524 -23.69 20.95 -1.37
C ASN A 524 -23.01 20.50 -0.06
N GLY A 525 -22.93 19.18 0.16
CA GLY A 525 -22.30 18.60 1.33
C GLY A 525 -23.12 18.72 2.63
N LYS A 526 -24.34 19.27 2.58
CA LYS A 526 -25.24 19.36 3.73
C LYS A 526 -26.26 18.22 3.73
N LEU A 527 -26.55 17.63 4.89
CA LEU A 527 -27.63 16.65 5.04
C LEU A 527 -29.01 17.32 4.93
N TYR A 528 -29.88 16.73 4.12
CA TYR A 528 -31.30 17.06 4.02
C TYR A 528 -32.14 15.83 4.36
N ARG A 529 -33.21 16.04 5.12
CA ARG A 529 -34.10 14.98 5.62
C ARG A 529 -35.54 15.39 5.33
N ALA A 530 -36.35 14.50 4.76
CA ALA A 530 -37.66 14.85 4.24
C ALA A 530 -38.74 13.79 4.51
N LYS A 531 -40.00 14.24 4.57
CA LYS A 531 -41.17 13.39 4.76
C LYS A 531 -42.33 13.86 3.88
N LEU A 532 -43.04 12.93 3.27
CA LEU A 532 -44.24 13.16 2.46
C LEU A 532 -45.50 12.83 3.28
N GLU A 533 -46.47 13.74 3.21
CA GLU A 533 -47.85 13.59 3.68
C GLU A 533 -48.78 13.51 2.47
N VAL A 534 -49.70 12.55 2.45
CA VAL A 534 -50.77 12.48 1.45
C VAL A 534 -52.12 12.35 2.14
N LEU A 535 -53.07 13.18 1.75
CA LEU A 535 -54.43 13.22 2.29
C LEU A 535 -55.43 12.76 1.21
N THR A 536 -56.28 11.77 1.50
CA THR A 536 -57.36 11.32 0.59
C THR A 536 -58.74 11.66 1.16
N GLU A 537 -59.83 11.26 0.47
CA GLU A 537 -61.18 11.30 1.06
C GLU A 537 -61.38 10.27 2.20
N GLU A 538 -60.51 9.26 2.32
CA GLU A 538 -60.62 8.19 3.33
C GLU A 538 -59.74 8.44 4.57
N ASP A 539 -58.43 8.70 4.40
CA ASP A 539 -57.48 8.90 5.52
C ASP A 539 -56.22 9.69 5.12
N ARG A 540 -55.25 9.79 6.05
CA ARG A 540 -53.92 10.40 5.86
C ARG A 540 -52.81 9.34 5.92
N TYR A 541 -51.90 9.40 4.96
CA TYR A 541 -50.76 8.49 4.81
C TYR A 541 -49.43 9.24 4.87
N TRP A 542 -48.37 8.59 5.37
CA TRP A 542 -47.03 9.14 5.51
C TRP A 542 -45.95 8.29 4.85
N SER A 543 -44.92 8.93 4.31
CA SER A 543 -43.67 8.24 4.01
C SER A 543 -42.83 8.03 5.28
N GLU A 544 -41.86 7.13 5.18
CA GLU A 544 -40.66 7.18 6.03
C GLU A 544 -39.87 8.48 5.79
N ILE A 545 -38.91 8.76 6.68
CA ILE A 545 -37.97 9.86 6.47
C ILE A 545 -36.97 9.44 5.39
N ALA A 546 -36.95 10.16 4.27
CA ALA A 546 -35.95 10.00 3.21
C ALA A 546 -34.83 11.03 3.41
N GLU A 547 -33.57 10.63 3.20
CA GLU A 547 -32.40 11.43 3.53
C GLU A 547 -31.41 11.46 2.35
N ALA A 548 -30.81 12.62 2.09
CA ALA A 548 -29.82 12.79 1.05
C ALA A 548 -28.83 13.93 1.33
N VAL A 549 -27.66 13.83 0.71
CA VAL A 549 -26.65 14.89 0.65
C VAL A 549 -26.45 15.26 -0.82
N PRO A 550 -26.82 16.47 -1.27
CA PRO A 550 -26.50 16.92 -2.61
C PRO A 550 -24.99 17.12 -2.70
N LEU A 551 -24.37 16.49 -3.70
CA LEU A 551 -22.95 16.58 -3.98
C LEU A 551 -22.77 17.09 -5.41
N ALA A 552 -21.77 17.94 -5.61
CA ALA A 552 -21.34 18.46 -6.90
C ALA A 552 -19.80 18.40 -7.00
N PRO A 553 -19.20 18.44 -8.21
CA PRO A 553 -17.75 18.53 -8.36
C PRO A 553 -17.17 19.67 -7.51
N GLY A 554 -16.15 19.36 -6.69
CA GLY A 554 -15.56 20.30 -5.74
C GLY A 554 -16.18 20.32 -4.33
N THR A 555 -17.18 19.49 -4.02
CA THR A 555 -17.70 19.36 -2.63
C THR A 555 -16.75 18.58 -1.71
N LEU A 556 -15.87 17.77 -2.32
CA LEU A 556 -14.74 17.10 -1.67
C LEU A 556 -13.48 17.91 -2.00
N GLU A 557 -13.02 18.72 -1.04
CA GLU A 557 -11.77 19.48 -1.09
C GLU A 557 -10.56 18.57 -0.79
N LEU A 558 -10.37 17.58 -1.66
CA LEU A 558 -9.18 16.73 -1.65
C LEU A 558 -7.92 17.59 -1.81
N LYS A 559 -6.98 17.42 -0.89
CA LYS A 559 -5.62 17.95 -0.92
C LYS A 559 -4.66 16.77 -1.05
N ALA A 560 -3.54 16.99 -1.74
CA ALA A 560 -2.45 16.04 -1.84
C ALA A 560 -1.13 16.76 -1.61
N GLN A 561 -0.34 16.27 -0.67
CA GLN A 561 0.99 16.77 -0.34
C GLN A 561 2.00 15.64 -0.51
N GLY A 562 3.09 15.91 -1.23
CA GLY A 562 4.18 14.96 -1.34
C GLY A 562 4.93 14.84 0.00
N GLY A 563 4.94 13.63 0.58
CA GLY A 563 5.80 13.25 1.68
C GLY A 563 7.07 12.56 1.19
N PHE A 564 7.84 12.00 2.11
CA PHE A 564 9.08 11.24 1.84
C PHE A 564 8.72 9.77 1.54
N GLU A 565 8.96 9.30 0.31
CA GLU A 565 8.48 8.00 -0.21
C GLU A 565 6.96 7.76 -0.16
N GLN A 566 6.17 8.79 0.17
CA GLN A 566 4.72 8.70 0.36
C GLN A 566 4.01 9.94 -0.21
N VAL A 567 2.71 9.84 -0.48
CA VAL A 567 1.83 11.02 -0.67
C VAL A 567 0.80 11.05 0.45
N ILE A 568 0.67 12.19 1.12
CA ILE A 568 -0.35 12.43 2.15
C ILE A 568 -1.57 13.07 1.46
N LEU A 569 -2.74 12.47 1.64
CA LEU A 569 -4.03 12.95 1.16
C LEU A 569 -4.91 13.34 2.35
N SER A 570 -5.63 14.45 2.26
CA SER A 570 -6.64 14.84 3.26
C SER A 570 -7.80 15.59 2.62
N TRP A 571 -8.99 15.52 3.23
CA TRP A 571 -10.21 16.14 2.72
C TRP A 571 -11.16 16.56 3.85
N ASN A 572 -12.21 17.30 3.49
CA ASN A 572 -13.25 17.68 4.44
C ASN A 572 -14.23 16.51 4.71
N PRO A 573 -14.77 16.38 5.94
CA PRO A 573 -15.79 15.40 6.23
C PRO A 573 -17.08 15.66 5.43
N ILE A 574 -17.78 14.58 5.08
CA ILE A 574 -19.07 14.61 4.41
C ILE A 574 -20.11 13.94 5.33
N PRO A 575 -21.16 14.65 5.79
CA PRO A 575 -22.24 14.05 6.57
C PRO A 575 -22.83 12.81 5.90
N GLY A 576 -23.11 11.75 6.66
CA GLY A 576 -23.64 10.49 6.13
C GLY A 576 -22.63 9.60 5.37
N ALA A 577 -21.42 10.09 5.09
CA ALA A 577 -20.32 9.28 4.58
C ALA A 577 -19.40 8.85 5.73
N SER A 578 -19.51 7.59 6.15
CA SER A 578 -18.60 6.97 7.13
C SER A 578 -17.30 6.45 6.52
N THR A 579 -17.25 6.33 5.18
CA THR A 579 -16.15 5.72 4.45
C THR A 579 -15.96 6.33 3.06
N PHE A 580 -14.73 6.30 2.55
CA PHE A 580 -14.33 6.87 1.27
C PHE A 580 -13.65 5.84 0.36
N ARG A 581 -13.64 6.10 -0.95
CA ARG A 581 -12.86 5.36 -1.95
C ARG A 581 -11.88 6.32 -2.61
N ILE A 582 -10.61 5.92 -2.67
CA ILE A 582 -9.54 6.70 -3.29
C ILE A 582 -9.15 6.05 -4.60
N TRP A 583 -8.98 6.88 -5.62
CA TRP A 583 -8.63 6.49 -6.98
C TRP A 583 -7.29 7.11 -7.38
N ARG A 584 -6.43 6.35 -8.05
CA ARG A 584 -5.08 6.76 -8.50
C ARG A 584 -4.82 6.37 -9.97
N LYS A 585 -4.14 7.23 -10.72
CA LYS A 585 -3.49 6.92 -12.02
C LYS A 585 -2.03 7.40 -12.00
N SER A 586 -1.15 6.75 -12.76
CA SER A 586 0.30 7.03 -12.80
C SER A 586 0.72 7.88 -14.02
N ASN A 587 -0.15 8.02 -15.02
CA ASN A 587 0.07 8.80 -16.24
C ASN A 587 -1.26 9.46 -16.68
N GLU A 588 -1.22 10.50 -17.51
CA GLU A 588 -2.44 11.13 -18.05
C GLU A 588 -3.25 10.19 -18.96
N ASP A 589 -2.56 9.31 -19.70
CA ASP A 589 -3.14 8.31 -20.61
C ASP A 589 -3.67 7.05 -19.89
N GLU A 590 -3.53 6.95 -18.55
CA GLU A 590 -3.98 5.80 -17.76
C GLU A 590 -5.36 6.02 -17.13
N GLU A 591 -6.19 4.97 -17.15
CA GLU A 591 -7.45 4.95 -16.41
C GLU A 591 -7.22 4.94 -14.90
N PHE A 592 -8.09 5.61 -14.15
CA PHE A 592 -8.06 5.59 -12.69
C PHE A 592 -8.35 4.20 -12.14
N LYS A 593 -7.47 3.71 -11.26
CA LYS A 593 -7.65 2.47 -10.51
C LYS A 593 -8.00 2.79 -9.06
N VAL A 594 -8.75 1.91 -8.41
CA VAL A 594 -8.97 2.00 -6.97
C VAL A 594 -7.63 1.77 -6.25
N LEU A 595 -7.30 2.64 -5.31
CA LEU A 595 -6.12 2.56 -4.45
C LEU A 595 -6.47 1.97 -3.09
N VAL A 596 -7.59 2.42 -2.50
CA VAL A 596 -8.18 1.89 -1.27
C VAL A 596 -9.70 2.10 -1.33
N ASP A 597 -10.45 1.16 -0.74
CA ASP A 597 -11.91 1.13 -0.70
C ASP A 597 -12.44 0.98 0.73
N GLN A 598 -13.55 1.67 1.04
CA GLN A 598 -14.14 1.77 2.37
C GLN A 598 -13.22 2.36 3.47
N LEU A 599 -12.33 3.30 3.13
CA LEU A 599 -11.45 3.95 4.10
C LEU A 599 -12.28 4.78 5.11
N ALA A 600 -12.20 4.43 6.40
CA ALA A 600 -12.91 5.09 7.50
C ALA A 600 -12.08 6.23 8.14
N SER A 601 -11.57 7.15 7.33
CA SER A 601 -10.70 8.26 7.74
C SER A 601 -10.98 9.52 6.90
N GLU A 602 -10.52 10.68 7.37
CA GLU A 602 -10.49 11.96 6.63
C GLU A 602 -9.10 12.23 6.01
N GLU A 603 -8.11 11.38 6.32
CA GLU A 603 -6.73 11.42 5.81
C GLU A 603 -6.24 10.02 5.39
N TYR A 604 -5.28 9.97 4.44
CA TYR A 604 -4.67 8.75 3.93
C TYR A 604 -3.22 8.96 3.50
N ILE A 605 -2.33 8.03 3.82
CA ILE A 605 -0.93 8.02 3.41
C ILE A 605 -0.72 6.96 2.32
N ASP A 606 -0.54 7.41 1.08
CA ASP A 606 -0.08 6.56 -0.02
C ASP A 606 1.43 6.29 0.10
N ALA A 607 1.78 5.41 1.03
CA ALA A 607 3.13 4.84 1.17
C ALA A 607 3.52 3.89 0.01
N THR A 608 2.68 3.77 -1.02
CA THR A 608 2.92 2.95 -2.23
C THR A 608 3.37 3.80 -3.42
N ALA A 609 3.41 5.13 -3.27
CA ALA A 609 3.78 6.06 -4.31
C ALA A 609 5.28 5.97 -4.62
N SER A 610 5.66 5.31 -5.73
CA SER A 610 7.05 5.24 -6.21
C SER A 610 7.69 6.62 -6.40
N PHE A 611 8.89 6.83 -5.84
CA PHE A 611 9.65 8.08 -5.92
C PHE A 611 9.68 8.69 -7.34
N GLY A 612 9.31 9.97 -7.42
CA GLY A 612 9.42 10.77 -8.65
C GLY A 612 8.37 10.47 -9.71
N ALA A 613 7.51 9.46 -9.52
CA ALA A 613 6.29 9.31 -10.30
C ALA A 613 5.25 10.35 -9.84
N ILE A 614 4.66 11.09 -10.77
CA ILE A 614 3.55 12.00 -10.49
C ILE A 614 2.26 11.19 -10.57
N TYR A 615 1.61 11.00 -9.43
CA TYR A 615 0.31 10.36 -9.38
C TYR A 615 -0.80 11.42 -9.42
N THR A 616 -1.90 11.08 -10.06
CA THR A 616 -3.14 11.87 -9.97
C THR A 616 -4.14 11.12 -9.12
N TYR A 617 -4.78 11.84 -8.19
CA TYR A 617 -5.73 11.30 -7.23
C TYR A 617 -7.13 11.90 -7.43
N ARG A 618 -8.14 11.10 -7.11
CA ARG A 618 -9.53 11.53 -6.88
C ARG A 618 -10.11 10.74 -5.70
N ILE A 619 -11.11 11.29 -5.02
CA ILE A 619 -11.88 10.59 -3.98
C ILE A 619 -13.39 10.67 -4.23
N GLU A 620 -14.13 9.71 -3.68
CA GLU A 620 -15.59 9.72 -3.59
C GLU A 620 -16.04 9.11 -2.25
N PRO A 621 -17.28 9.38 -1.77
CA PRO A 621 -17.85 8.68 -0.64
C PRO A 621 -18.18 7.23 -1.05
N ALA A 622 -17.80 6.24 -0.24
CA ALA A 622 -18.01 4.84 -0.60
C ALA A 622 -19.44 4.33 -0.27
N THR A 623 -20.16 5.03 0.60
CA THR A 623 -21.57 4.74 0.98
C THR A 623 -22.62 5.59 0.25
N VAL A 624 -22.25 6.76 -0.29
CA VAL A 624 -23.18 7.71 -0.93
C VAL A 624 -22.78 7.95 -2.37
N LYS A 625 -23.69 7.68 -3.32
CA LYS A 625 -23.46 7.98 -4.74
C LYS A 625 -23.26 9.49 -4.93
N GLY A 626 -22.08 9.89 -5.39
CA GLY A 626 -21.73 11.27 -5.65
C GLY A 626 -20.71 11.41 -6.79
N PRO A 627 -20.43 12.63 -7.25
CA PRO A 627 -19.33 12.89 -8.16
C PRO A 627 -17.99 12.75 -7.44
N LEU A 628 -16.99 12.22 -8.16
CA LEU A 628 -15.59 12.26 -7.74
C LEU A 628 -15.14 13.71 -7.46
N SER A 629 -14.16 13.86 -6.56
CA SER A 629 -13.42 15.10 -6.38
C SER A 629 -12.77 15.56 -7.70
N TYR A 630 -12.33 16.82 -7.73
CA TYR A 630 -11.41 17.25 -8.77
C TYR A 630 -10.10 16.45 -8.71
N GLU A 631 -9.40 16.39 -9.85
CA GLU A 631 -8.06 15.80 -9.92
C GLU A 631 -7.06 16.67 -9.16
N VAL A 632 -6.33 16.07 -8.23
CA VAL A 632 -5.11 16.66 -7.66
C VAL A 632 -3.91 15.80 -8.06
N THR A 633 -2.76 16.42 -8.28
CA THR A 633 -1.52 15.73 -8.58
C THR A 633 -0.52 15.88 -7.45
N ALA A 634 0.12 14.78 -7.09
CA ALA A 634 1.25 14.76 -6.18
C ALA A 634 2.16 13.59 -6.53
N SER A 635 3.47 13.83 -6.52
CA SER A 635 4.49 12.80 -6.45
C SER A 635 4.88 12.56 -5.01
N SER A 636 5.27 11.33 -4.67
CA SER A 636 6.13 11.15 -3.50
C SER A 636 7.45 11.88 -3.77
N VAL A 637 7.90 12.61 -2.77
CA VAL A 637 9.16 13.35 -2.80
C VAL A 637 10.28 12.37 -2.42
N GLU A 638 11.50 12.78 -2.76
CA GLU A 638 12.78 12.04 -2.71
C GLU A 638 12.88 10.84 -1.76
N LYS A 639 13.42 9.73 -2.32
CA LYS A 639 13.92 8.56 -1.58
C LYS A 639 14.80 9.03 -0.39
N PRO A 640 14.81 8.33 0.77
CA PRO A 640 15.89 8.46 1.77
C PRO A 640 17.23 8.51 1.07
N SER A 641 17.89 9.65 1.22
CA SER A 641 18.84 10.05 0.20
C SER A 641 20.04 9.12 0.17
N ASP A 642 20.29 8.51 -0.99
CA ASP A 642 21.61 8.03 -1.38
C ASP A 642 22.51 9.25 -1.60
N LYS A 643 22.76 9.99 -0.51
CA LYS A 643 23.46 11.28 -0.41
C LYS A 643 22.77 12.44 -1.14
N ILE A 644 21.90 13.17 -0.44
CA ILE A 644 21.61 14.60 -0.73
C ILE A 644 22.95 15.29 -0.86
N THR A 645 23.29 15.63 -2.10
CA THR A 645 24.49 16.37 -2.46
C THR A 645 24.03 17.76 -2.81
N LEU A 646 24.09 18.68 -1.83
CA LEU A 646 23.87 20.10 -2.09
C LEU A 646 24.65 20.51 -3.35
N SER A 647 23.93 21.12 -4.30
CA SER A 647 24.27 20.95 -5.72
C SER A 647 25.65 21.48 -6.12
N SER A 648 26.15 20.95 -7.25
CA SER A 648 27.55 20.89 -7.71
C SER A 648 28.32 22.20 -7.94
N HIS A 649 27.87 23.34 -7.43
CA HIS A 649 28.39 24.67 -7.74
C HIS A 649 28.85 25.52 -6.54
N TYR A 650 28.67 25.06 -5.31
CA TYR A 650 29.27 25.70 -4.13
C TYR A 650 30.49 24.93 -3.62
N ARG A 651 31.43 25.65 -2.98
CA ARG A 651 32.53 25.00 -2.25
C ARG A 651 31.96 24.11 -1.15
N GLN A 652 32.68 23.06 -0.76
CA GLN A 652 32.30 22.19 0.35
C GLN A 652 31.98 23.04 1.59
N ILE A 653 30.69 23.17 1.89
CA ILE A 653 30.22 23.75 3.14
C ILE A 653 30.41 22.65 4.17
N LEU A 654 31.23 22.93 5.19
CA LEU A 654 31.41 22.09 6.36
C LEU A 654 30.84 22.87 7.55
N PRO A 655 29.57 22.62 7.91
CA PRO A 655 28.99 23.16 9.14
C PRO A 655 29.77 22.70 10.38
N GLU A 656 30.19 23.67 11.20
CA GLU A 656 30.72 23.43 12.55
C GLU A 656 29.56 23.42 13.58
N LYS A 657 28.49 24.20 13.34
CA LYS A 657 27.22 24.15 14.09
C LYS A 657 26.02 24.31 13.15
N ILE A 658 24.92 23.64 13.50
CA ILE A 658 23.58 23.80 12.91
C ILE A 658 22.62 24.00 14.08
N THR A 659 21.68 24.94 13.96
CA THR A 659 20.57 25.14 14.91
C THR A 659 19.27 25.28 14.13
N VAL A 660 18.20 24.62 14.59
CA VAL A 660 16.87 24.64 13.96
C VAL A 660 15.92 25.47 14.82
N MET A 661 15.04 26.25 14.18
CA MET A 661 13.95 26.97 14.84
C MET A 661 12.75 27.07 13.88
N GLY A 662 11.77 26.19 14.05
CA GLY A 662 10.67 26.03 13.12
C GLY A 662 11.17 25.68 11.71
N ASP A 663 10.58 26.32 10.70
CA ASP A 663 10.90 26.15 9.27
C ASP A 663 12.32 26.62 8.84
N TYR A 664 13.20 27.02 9.76
CA TYR A 664 14.53 27.55 9.44
C TYR A 664 15.68 26.81 10.14
N ALA A 665 16.71 26.49 9.36
CA ALA A 665 18.02 26.05 9.85
C ALA A 665 19.06 27.17 9.70
N TYR A 666 19.75 27.46 10.80
CA TYR A 666 20.81 28.45 10.91
C TYR A 666 22.15 27.72 11.01
N VAL A 667 23.04 27.99 10.06
CA VAL A 667 24.24 27.17 9.82
C VAL A 667 25.50 28.02 9.95
N ALA A 668 26.32 27.67 10.94
CA ALA A 668 27.68 28.17 11.14
C ALA A 668 28.66 27.27 10.37
N ALA A 669 29.26 27.78 9.29
CA ALA A 669 30.09 26.98 8.37
C ALA A 669 31.58 27.38 8.37
N GLY A 670 32.09 27.81 9.53
CA GLY A 670 33.50 28.17 9.73
C GLY A 670 33.97 29.21 8.73
N ASP A 671 34.96 28.86 7.91
CA ASP A 671 35.54 29.73 6.88
C ASP A 671 34.64 29.93 5.63
N GLY A 672 33.47 29.28 5.61
CA GLY A 672 32.47 29.25 4.54
C GLY A 672 31.19 30.09 4.76
N GLY A 673 31.10 30.86 5.85
CA GLY A 673 30.01 31.81 6.08
C GLY A 673 28.99 31.42 7.15
N PHE A 674 28.04 32.33 7.36
CA PHE A 674 26.78 32.07 8.06
C PHE A 674 25.66 31.95 7.02
N HIS A 675 24.86 30.88 7.09
CA HIS A 675 23.77 30.62 6.15
C HIS A 675 22.45 30.45 6.91
N ILE A 676 21.36 30.91 6.31
CA ILE A 676 19.98 30.68 6.73
C ILE A 676 19.33 29.85 5.63
N MET A 677 18.82 28.67 5.99
CA MET A 677 18.15 27.75 5.08
C MET A 677 16.69 27.60 5.47
N ASP A 678 15.80 27.69 4.49
CA ASP A 678 14.40 27.25 4.60
C ASP A 678 14.39 25.71 4.56
N ILE A 679 13.76 25.11 5.56
CA ILE A 679 13.64 23.66 5.74
C ILE A 679 12.18 23.21 5.84
N SER A 680 11.22 24.10 5.55
CA SER A 680 9.77 23.79 5.52
C SER A 680 9.42 22.65 4.54
N THR A 681 10.30 22.41 3.56
CA THR A 681 10.37 21.18 2.77
C THR A 681 11.65 20.42 3.14
N PRO A 682 11.63 19.47 4.09
CA PRO A 682 12.84 18.88 4.68
C PRO A 682 13.80 18.23 3.68
N GLN A 683 13.25 17.72 2.57
CA GLN A 683 14.01 17.04 1.52
C GLN A 683 14.73 18.00 0.57
N LYS A 684 14.31 19.27 0.55
CA LYS A 684 14.83 20.30 -0.35
C LYS A 684 15.19 21.58 0.42
N PRO A 685 16.15 21.53 1.35
CA PRO A 685 16.57 22.70 2.12
C PRO A 685 17.16 23.76 1.17
N GLU A 686 16.57 24.96 1.13
CA GLU A 686 17.01 26.06 0.27
C GLU A 686 17.73 27.15 1.08
N SER A 687 18.95 27.52 0.68
CA SER A 687 19.63 28.67 1.28
C SER A 687 18.97 29.96 0.83
N ILE A 688 18.23 30.60 1.76
CA ILE A 688 17.49 31.84 1.54
C ILE A 688 18.27 33.09 1.96
N GLY A 689 19.21 32.94 2.91
CA GLY A 689 20.02 34.04 3.46
C GLY A 689 21.47 33.62 3.65
N PHE A 690 22.41 34.55 3.43
CA PHE A 690 23.84 34.26 3.48
C PHE A 690 24.68 35.50 3.88
N LEU A 691 25.71 35.28 4.70
CA LEU A 691 26.75 36.25 5.02
C LEU A 691 28.14 35.62 4.79
N ASP A 692 28.92 36.21 3.88
CA ASP A 692 30.31 35.81 3.53
C ASP A 692 31.30 36.21 4.65
N GLN A 693 31.21 35.48 5.76
CA GLN A 693 31.87 35.77 7.02
C GLN A 693 32.74 34.60 7.46
N LYS A 694 34.01 34.88 7.75
CA LYS A 694 35.00 33.85 8.06
C LYS A 694 35.05 33.50 9.54
N GLY A 695 35.24 32.21 9.82
CA GLY A 695 35.42 31.63 11.15
C GLY A 695 34.14 31.55 11.98
N VAL A 696 32.96 31.35 11.38
CA VAL A 696 31.70 31.22 12.13
C VAL A 696 31.60 29.81 12.71
N GLU A 697 31.94 29.68 14.00
CA GLU A 697 32.02 28.39 14.70
C GLU A 697 30.68 27.99 15.34
N ASP A 698 30.00 28.92 16.02
CA ASP A 698 28.80 28.66 16.84
C ASP A 698 27.78 29.81 16.75
N VAL A 699 26.50 29.49 17.04
CA VAL A 699 25.36 30.37 16.80
C VAL A 699 24.33 30.32 17.93
N TYR A 700 23.99 31.49 18.48
CA TYR A 700 22.89 31.67 19.43
C TYR A 700 21.78 32.52 18.79
N LEU A 701 20.54 32.02 18.84
CA LEU A 701 19.36 32.67 18.26
C LEU A 701 18.64 33.52 19.31
N GLY A 702 18.30 34.76 18.94
CA GLY A 702 17.25 35.56 19.56
C GLY A 702 16.17 35.90 18.52
N GLU A 703 15.11 36.58 18.96
CA GLU A 703 13.87 36.80 18.19
C GLU A 703 14.11 37.43 16.80
N GLU A 704 14.71 38.61 16.74
CA GLU A 704 14.97 39.36 15.49
C GLU A 704 16.48 39.41 15.15
N TYR A 705 17.33 38.79 15.99
CA TYR A 705 18.78 38.95 15.99
C TYR A 705 19.50 37.62 16.26
N VAL A 706 20.58 37.38 15.54
CA VAL A 706 21.48 36.23 15.73
C VAL A 706 22.83 36.71 16.24
N TYR A 707 23.37 35.93 17.18
CA TYR A 707 24.62 36.18 17.87
C TYR A 707 25.62 35.10 17.47
N LEU A 708 26.76 35.51 16.90
CA LEU A 708 27.73 34.59 16.32
C LEU A 708 29.06 34.58 17.09
N ALA A 709 29.59 33.39 17.33
CA ALA A 709 31.01 33.19 17.66
C ALA A 709 31.80 33.07 16.35
N SER A 710 32.43 34.16 15.91
CA SER A 710 33.11 34.22 14.61
C SER A 710 34.64 34.13 14.70
N GLY A 711 35.18 33.30 15.60
CA GLY A 711 36.61 32.99 15.67
C GLY A 711 37.48 34.25 15.78
N ASP A 712 38.52 34.34 14.95
CA ASP A 712 39.39 35.53 14.77
C ASP A 712 38.62 36.85 14.51
N GLN A 713 37.37 36.77 14.05
CA GLN A 713 36.47 37.90 13.79
C GLN A 713 35.53 38.21 14.97
N GLY A 714 35.65 37.48 16.07
CA GLY A 714 35.10 37.77 17.40
C GLY A 714 33.61 37.47 17.59
N PHE A 715 33.07 37.89 18.73
CA PHE A 715 31.62 38.03 18.91
C PHE A 715 31.03 39.04 17.90
N GLN A 716 29.95 38.67 17.22
CA GLN A 716 29.23 39.48 16.24
C GLN A 716 27.71 39.46 16.46
N VAL A 717 27.03 40.52 15.99
CA VAL A 717 25.58 40.70 16.05
C VAL A 717 25.04 40.89 14.62
N VAL A 718 24.06 40.07 14.25
CA VAL A 718 23.36 40.04 12.96
C VAL A 718 21.88 40.29 13.20
N ASN A 719 21.22 41.10 12.37
CA ASN A 719 19.76 41.17 12.31
C ASN A 719 19.25 40.15 11.27
N ILE A 720 18.15 39.46 11.62
CA ILE A 720 17.49 38.45 10.78
C ILE A 720 15.99 38.73 10.59
N GLU A 721 15.54 39.97 10.83
CA GLU A 721 14.14 40.41 10.70
C GLU A 721 13.57 40.15 9.30
N GLU A 722 14.43 40.23 8.28
CA GLU A 722 14.21 39.57 6.99
C GLU A 722 15.21 38.39 6.83
N PRO A 723 14.80 37.12 7.05
CA PRO A 723 15.69 35.96 6.91
C PRO A 723 16.31 35.78 5.51
N THR A 724 15.69 36.40 4.49
CA THR A 724 16.21 36.45 3.10
C THR A 724 17.30 37.51 2.88
N LYS A 725 17.48 38.45 3.82
CA LYS A 725 18.44 39.56 3.74
C LYS A 725 19.10 39.84 5.10
N PRO A 726 19.71 38.84 5.76
CA PRO A 726 20.41 39.06 7.02
C PRO A 726 21.52 40.09 6.84
N PHE A 727 21.79 40.90 7.86
CA PHE A 727 22.84 41.92 7.79
C PHE A 727 23.57 42.16 9.11
N PHE A 728 24.84 42.54 9.01
CA PHE A 728 25.68 42.85 10.17
C PHE A 728 25.27 44.15 10.84
N VAL A 729 25.10 44.08 12.16
CA VAL A 729 24.81 45.22 13.03
C VAL A 729 26.07 45.63 13.79
N LEU A 730 26.82 44.66 14.34
CA LEU A 730 28.11 44.90 14.98
C LEU A 730 29.07 43.72 14.79
N SER A 731 30.37 44.00 14.73
CA SER A 731 31.44 43.02 14.68
C SER A 731 32.54 43.37 15.69
N ARG A 732 33.08 42.35 16.38
CA ARG A 732 34.24 42.37 17.29
C ARG A 732 34.05 43.10 18.62
N VAL A 733 33.46 42.39 19.58
CA VAL A 733 33.57 42.74 21.02
C VAL A 733 34.60 41.86 21.77
N THR A 734 35.03 40.72 21.18
CA THR A 734 36.09 39.83 21.70
C THR A 734 37.03 39.35 20.57
N PRO A 735 38.22 38.76 20.87
CA PRO A 735 39.13 38.19 19.87
C PRO A 735 39.38 36.67 20.02
N ASN A 736 38.87 35.87 19.08
CA ASN A 736 38.83 34.40 19.07
C ASN A 736 37.69 33.78 19.89
N ALA A 737 36.45 34.05 19.47
CA ALA A 737 35.23 33.46 20.03
C ALA A 737 34.97 32.06 19.43
N LEU A 738 34.79 31.04 20.27
CA LEU A 738 34.58 29.64 19.87
C LEU A 738 33.13 29.15 20.04
N SER A 739 32.46 29.56 21.11
CA SER A 739 31.08 29.14 21.42
C SER A 739 30.29 30.26 22.06
N ILE A 740 28.97 30.25 21.89
CA ILE A 740 28.08 31.33 22.30
C ILE A 740 26.73 30.80 22.80
N ALA A 741 26.29 31.33 23.95
CA ALA A 741 24.98 31.05 24.55
C ALA A 741 24.37 32.34 25.09
N GLY A 742 23.08 32.36 25.42
CA GLY A 742 22.43 33.57 25.92
C GLY A 742 21.07 33.34 26.58
N ARG A 743 20.61 34.36 27.31
CA ARG A 743 19.31 34.40 27.98
C ARG A 743 18.86 35.85 28.13
N GLU A 744 17.63 36.17 27.73
CA GLU A 744 17.07 37.53 27.80
C GLU A 744 18.02 38.56 27.15
N ASN A 745 18.55 39.50 27.92
CA ASN A 745 19.49 40.53 27.48
C ASN A 745 20.97 40.18 27.79
N LEU A 746 21.30 38.90 28.02
CA LEU A 746 22.67 38.45 28.34
C LEU A 746 23.19 37.46 27.30
N VAL A 747 24.45 37.63 26.89
CA VAL A 747 25.17 36.73 26.00
C VAL A 747 26.51 36.34 26.63
N PHE A 748 26.80 35.04 26.61
CA PHE A 748 27.97 34.38 27.17
C PHE A 748 28.83 33.89 26.01
N VAL A 749 30.09 34.31 25.95
CA VAL A 749 31.00 34.02 24.84
C VAL A 749 32.23 33.30 25.37
N ALA A 750 32.45 32.07 24.91
CA ALA A 750 33.69 31.34 25.11
C ALA A 750 34.77 31.91 24.18
N ASP A 751 35.84 32.47 24.75
CA ASP A 751 36.93 33.09 24.01
C ASP A 751 38.27 32.46 24.41
N ASP A 752 39.04 31.90 23.47
CA ASP A 752 40.25 31.12 23.79
C ASP A 752 41.40 31.97 24.36
N ASN A 753 41.39 33.27 24.06
CA ASN A 753 42.41 34.22 24.52
C ASN A 753 42.03 34.91 25.83
N LEU A 754 40.73 35.19 26.05
CA LEU A 754 40.23 35.98 27.16
C LEU A 754 39.40 35.18 28.18
N GLY A 755 39.16 33.89 27.94
CA GLY A 755 38.23 33.05 28.70
C GLY A 755 36.78 33.49 28.55
N LEU A 756 35.88 32.90 29.32
CA LEU A 756 34.44 33.23 29.30
C LEU A 756 34.20 34.75 29.50
N GLN A 757 33.62 35.41 28.49
CA GLN A 757 33.16 36.81 28.54
C GLN A 757 31.64 36.86 28.69
N ILE A 758 31.10 37.85 29.41
CA ILE A 758 29.66 38.03 29.60
C ILE A 758 29.25 39.45 29.17
N PHE A 759 28.23 39.55 28.32
CA PHE A 759 27.76 40.78 27.70
C PHE A 759 26.29 41.07 28.02
N ASP A 760 25.98 42.34 28.27
CA ASP A 760 24.64 42.91 28.24
C ASP A 760 24.36 43.39 26.81
N ILE A 761 23.31 42.86 26.20
CA ILE A 761 22.83 43.16 24.84
C ILE A 761 21.51 43.96 24.84
N THR A 762 21.10 44.55 25.98
CA THR A 762 19.90 45.41 26.07
C THR A 762 19.92 46.55 25.03
N ASP A 763 21.12 47.08 24.75
CA ASP A 763 21.38 47.88 23.54
C ASP A 763 22.08 46.97 22.51
N ARG A 764 21.29 46.34 21.64
CA ARG A 764 21.77 45.42 20.59
C ARG A 764 22.72 46.09 19.58
N LEU A 765 22.73 47.42 19.49
CA LEU A 765 23.66 48.18 18.64
C LEU A 765 25.02 48.44 19.33
N ASN A 766 25.08 48.31 20.65
CA ASN A 766 26.26 48.62 21.47
C ASN A 766 26.35 47.70 22.73
N PRO A 767 26.53 46.37 22.56
CA PRO A 767 26.67 45.43 23.68
C PRO A 767 27.81 45.80 24.64
N GLN A 768 27.56 45.73 25.95
CA GLN A 768 28.52 46.10 26.99
C GLN A 768 29.04 44.86 27.72
N ARG A 769 30.36 44.71 27.88
CA ARG A 769 30.89 43.62 28.70
C ARG A 769 30.60 43.87 30.17
N VAL A 770 29.85 42.96 30.77
CA VAL A 770 29.45 42.93 32.18
C VAL A 770 30.57 42.36 33.05
N SER A 771 31.13 41.21 32.66
CA SER A 771 32.18 40.50 33.43
C SER A 771 33.06 39.61 32.51
N SER A 772 34.11 39.00 33.09
CA SER A 772 35.02 38.10 32.37
C SER A 772 35.77 37.16 33.31
N LEU A 773 35.84 35.87 32.99
CA LEU A 773 36.51 34.82 33.76
C LEU A 773 37.69 34.23 32.96
N ARG A 774 38.83 34.92 33.02
CA ARG A 774 39.96 34.70 32.10
C ARG A 774 40.70 33.38 32.22
N GLU A 775 40.65 32.77 33.40
CA GLU A 775 41.31 31.48 33.65
C GLU A 775 40.49 30.30 33.11
N LEU A 776 39.23 30.52 32.69
CA LEU A 776 38.32 29.48 32.19
C LEU A 776 38.43 29.37 30.66
N LYS A 777 39.22 28.40 30.19
CA LYS A 777 39.33 28.02 28.77
C LYS A 777 38.14 27.17 28.33
N VAL A 778 37.01 27.83 28.12
CA VAL A 778 35.80 27.18 27.61
C VAL A 778 35.89 26.94 26.10
N ARG A 779 35.39 25.79 25.64
CA ARG A 779 35.25 25.40 24.24
C ARG A 779 33.78 25.43 23.78
N GLN A 780 32.88 24.80 24.54
CA GLN A 780 31.44 24.80 24.31
C GLN A 780 30.70 25.29 25.56
N LEU A 781 29.63 26.05 25.34
CA LEU A 781 28.68 26.50 26.36
C LEU A 781 27.34 25.79 26.22
N ASP A 782 26.68 25.56 27.35
CA ASP A 782 25.23 25.34 27.42
C ASP A 782 24.65 26.05 28.67
N LEU A 783 23.36 26.37 28.67
CA LEU A 783 22.76 27.28 29.64
C LEU A 783 21.30 26.92 29.99
N GLU A 784 21.05 26.62 31.26
CA GLU A 784 19.71 26.36 31.78
C GLU A 784 19.41 27.30 32.96
N GLY A 785 18.34 28.10 32.84
CA GLY A 785 17.90 29.02 33.91
C GLY A 785 19.00 30.00 34.36
N SER A 786 19.57 29.76 35.54
CA SER A 786 20.68 30.55 36.12
C SER A 786 22.00 29.77 36.24
N LEU A 787 22.09 28.61 35.60
CA LEU A 787 23.26 27.74 35.60
C LEU A 787 23.91 27.70 34.21
N LEU A 788 25.21 28.00 34.15
CA LEU A 788 26.01 27.94 32.94
C LEU A 788 26.96 26.74 33.01
N TYR A 789 26.82 25.84 32.04
CA TYR A 789 27.57 24.60 31.93
C TYR A 789 28.65 24.78 30.86
N THR A 790 29.90 24.43 31.18
CA THR A 790 31.04 24.81 30.33
C THR A 790 31.97 23.63 30.07
N ALA A 791 32.16 23.28 28.79
CA ALA A 791 33.10 22.26 28.34
C ALA A 791 34.48 22.90 28.18
N THR A 792 35.52 22.33 28.79
CA THR A 792 36.89 22.88 28.72
C THR A 792 37.88 21.97 27.99
N GLY A 793 37.38 20.96 27.27
CA GLY A 793 38.22 19.92 26.65
C GLY A 793 38.90 19.08 27.72
N GLU A 794 40.23 19.03 27.69
CA GLU A 794 41.08 18.31 28.65
C GLU A 794 40.95 18.77 30.12
N GLY A 795 40.30 19.91 30.38
CA GLY A 795 39.94 20.36 31.73
C GLY A 795 38.61 19.81 32.26
N GLY A 796 37.87 19.04 31.46
CA GLY A 796 36.55 18.50 31.80
C GLY A 796 35.43 19.56 31.79
N MET A 797 34.42 19.41 32.65
CA MET A 797 33.29 20.35 32.80
C MET A 797 33.47 21.26 34.02
N ILE A 798 33.10 22.55 33.87
CA ILE A 798 32.93 23.48 35.00
C ILE A 798 31.51 24.04 34.99
N LEU A 799 30.85 24.05 36.15
CA LEU A 799 29.49 24.55 36.38
C LEU A 799 29.53 25.88 37.15
N LEU A 800 28.80 26.89 36.66
CA LEU A 800 28.75 28.23 37.26
C LEU A 800 27.33 28.69 37.58
N ASP A 801 27.16 29.35 38.73
CA ASP A 801 26.00 30.19 39.03
C ASP A 801 26.18 31.55 38.34
N ILE A 802 25.24 31.90 37.46
CA ILE A 802 25.17 33.20 36.78
C ILE A 802 23.99 34.06 37.27
N SER A 803 23.34 33.71 38.40
CA SER A 803 22.29 34.51 39.05
C SER A 803 22.71 35.97 39.29
N ASN A 804 24.01 36.20 39.45
CA ASN A 804 24.63 37.52 39.39
C ASN A 804 25.65 37.59 38.23
N PRO A 805 25.28 38.04 37.02
CA PRO A 805 26.19 38.04 35.86
C PRO A 805 27.39 38.98 36.03
N TYR A 806 27.32 39.95 36.96
CA TYR A 806 28.43 40.83 37.31
C TYR A 806 29.52 40.14 38.15
N SER A 807 29.20 39.00 38.78
CA SER A 807 30.12 38.21 39.59
C SER A 807 29.65 36.74 39.63
N PRO A 808 29.83 35.97 38.54
CA PRO A 808 29.47 34.55 38.52
C PRO A 808 30.37 33.75 39.46
N GLU A 809 29.82 32.69 40.06
CA GLU A 809 30.52 31.84 41.02
C GLU A 809 30.61 30.39 40.51
N ILE A 810 31.75 29.73 40.67
CA ILE A 810 31.91 28.32 40.28
C ILE A 810 31.30 27.43 41.36
N ILE A 811 30.29 26.64 40.99
CA ILE A 811 29.61 25.70 41.90
C ILE A 811 30.37 24.38 41.98
N ASN A 812 30.77 23.83 40.83
CA ASN A 812 31.34 22.49 40.73
C ASN A 812 32.28 22.35 39.52
N SER A 813 33.15 21.33 39.54
CA SER A 813 34.10 21.02 38.47
C SER A 813 34.35 19.52 38.38
N PHE A 814 34.12 18.94 37.20
CA PHE A 814 34.34 17.52 36.90
C PHE A 814 35.55 17.41 35.98
N VAL A 815 36.65 16.84 36.48
CA VAL A 815 37.97 16.88 35.83
C VAL A 815 38.56 15.48 35.58
N ASP A 816 37.76 14.43 35.77
CA ASP A 816 38.20 13.03 35.69
C ASP A 816 38.37 12.52 34.25
N TYR A 817 37.88 13.26 33.26
CA TYR A 817 37.92 12.94 31.83
C TYR A 817 37.70 14.23 31.00
N PRO A 818 38.15 14.27 29.72
CA PRO A 818 37.86 15.38 28.82
C PRO A 818 36.35 15.52 28.54
N VAL A 819 35.90 16.74 28.28
CA VAL A 819 34.52 17.03 27.84
C VAL A 819 34.57 17.96 26.61
N TYR A 820 34.01 17.50 25.49
CA TYR A 820 34.05 18.20 24.21
C TYR A 820 32.75 18.92 23.84
N ASP A 821 31.60 18.35 24.19
CA ASP A 821 30.25 18.92 24.01
C ASP A 821 29.41 18.65 25.27
N ILE A 822 28.42 19.50 25.53
CA ILE A 822 27.52 19.43 26.68
C ILE A 822 26.11 19.74 26.19
N LEU A 823 25.14 19.00 26.71
CA LEU A 823 23.72 19.29 26.52
C LEU A 823 22.97 19.03 27.83
N VAL A 824 22.11 19.96 28.24
CA VAL A 824 21.29 19.89 29.45
C VAL A 824 19.81 19.82 29.08
N LYS A 825 19.09 18.84 29.65
CA LYS A 825 17.66 18.60 29.42
C LYS A 825 17.09 17.83 30.61
N ASP A 826 15.85 18.11 31.00
CA ASP A 826 15.08 17.33 31.98
C ASP A 826 15.81 17.08 33.32
N GLU A 827 16.43 18.13 33.88
CA GLU A 827 17.27 18.11 35.10
C GLU A 827 18.54 17.21 35.03
N MET A 828 18.91 16.74 33.83
CA MET A 828 20.08 15.89 33.56
C MET A 828 21.12 16.60 32.67
N ILE A 829 22.40 16.25 32.83
CA ILE A 829 23.51 16.74 32.00
C ILE A 829 24.11 15.59 31.19
N TYR A 830 24.19 15.77 29.87
CA TYR A 830 24.74 14.81 28.92
C TYR A 830 26.09 15.32 28.40
N LEU A 831 27.16 14.55 28.58
CA LEU A 831 28.54 14.96 28.32
C LEU A 831 29.20 14.10 27.23
N ALA A 832 29.74 14.71 26.17
CA ALA A 832 30.52 14.01 25.16
C ALA A 832 31.99 13.93 25.60
N CYS A 833 32.46 12.72 25.95
CA CYS A 833 33.69 12.51 26.71
C CYS A 833 34.76 11.70 25.95
N GLY A 834 34.78 11.80 24.62
CA GLY A 834 35.73 11.08 23.77
C GLY A 834 35.62 9.57 23.97
N ASN A 835 36.73 8.92 24.30
CA ASN A 835 36.82 7.47 24.49
C ASN A 835 36.17 6.94 25.79
N ARG A 836 35.52 7.79 26.59
CA ARG A 836 34.57 7.37 27.63
C ARG A 836 33.12 7.26 27.10
N GLY A 837 32.87 7.75 25.89
CA GLY A 837 31.55 7.83 25.29
C GLY A 837 30.71 8.98 25.87
N MET A 838 29.40 8.74 26.02
CA MET A 838 28.47 9.66 26.68
C MET A 838 28.46 9.40 28.19
N VAL A 839 28.56 10.45 29.01
CA VAL A 839 28.33 10.37 30.47
C VAL A 839 27.09 11.18 30.84
N ILE A 840 26.22 10.61 31.67
CA ILE A 840 24.99 11.25 32.16
C ILE A 840 25.17 11.60 33.63
N LEU A 841 24.95 12.86 34.00
CA LEU A 841 24.98 13.34 35.39
C LEU A 841 23.57 13.69 35.88
N GLU A 842 23.26 13.29 37.12
CA GLU A 842 22.04 13.65 37.84
C GLU A 842 22.33 14.61 39.01
N GLN A 843 21.31 15.31 39.49
CA GLN A 843 21.38 16.08 40.73
C GLN A 843 21.01 15.21 41.95
N SER A 844 22.00 14.83 42.76
CA SER A 844 21.81 13.95 43.94
C SER A 844 21.35 14.68 45.21
N GLY A 845 21.10 15.99 45.10
CA GLY A 845 20.64 16.88 46.16
C GLY A 845 20.94 18.33 45.79
N ALA A 846 20.41 19.29 46.56
CA ALA A 846 20.46 20.72 46.23
C ALA A 846 21.87 21.21 45.82
N GLY A 847 22.08 21.39 44.51
CA GLY A 847 23.34 21.85 43.91
C GLY A 847 24.49 20.82 43.85
N GLN A 848 24.26 19.55 44.23
CA GLN A 848 25.25 18.47 44.10
C GLN A 848 24.93 17.58 42.90
N TRP A 849 25.92 17.39 42.03
CA TRP A 849 25.81 16.63 40.79
C TRP A 849 26.72 15.40 40.84
N GLN A 850 26.29 14.27 40.30
CA GLN A 850 27.05 13.01 40.26
C GLN A 850 26.84 12.25 38.96
N GLU A 851 27.76 11.37 38.59
CA GLU A 851 27.59 10.42 37.49
C GLU A 851 26.48 9.42 37.83
N LEU A 852 25.41 9.44 37.03
CA LEU A 852 24.31 8.48 37.09
C LEU A 852 24.66 7.23 36.28
N SER A 853 25.13 7.43 35.05
CA SER A 853 25.50 6.37 34.12
C SER A 853 26.49 6.86 33.07
N HIS A 854 27.04 5.93 32.28
CA HIS A 854 27.70 6.25 31.02
C HIS A 854 27.39 5.17 29.98
N TYR A 855 27.44 5.56 28.72
CA TYR A 855 27.35 4.69 27.55
C TYR A 855 28.67 4.79 26.78
N LEU A 856 29.34 3.64 26.55
CA LEU A 856 30.67 3.59 25.94
C LEU A 856 30.59 3.78 24.42
N SER A 857 31.43 4.66 23.88
CA SER A 857 31.67 4.81 22.44
C SER A 857 33.17 5.11 22.19
N ASP A 858 33.64 5.01 20.94
CA ASP A 858 35.06 5.07 20.63
C ASP A 858 35.66 6.49 20.77
N ASP A 859 34.90 7.52 20.39
CA ASP A 859 35.31 8.93 20.38
C ASP A 859 34.09 9.89 20.34
N ALA A 860 33.30 9.94 21.42
CA ALA A 860 32.15 10.84 21.54
C ALA A 860 32.57 12.33 21.50
N ARG A 861 32.22 13.03 20.41
CA ARG A 861 32.55 14.45 20.20
C ARG A 861 31.38 15.42 20.32
N MET A 862 30.14 14.95 20.11
CA MET A 862 28.92 15.76 20.16
C MET A 862 27.72 14.88 20.53
N ILE A 863 26.75 15.45 21.26
CA ILE A 863 25.49 14.77 21.63
C ILE A 863 24.29 15.66 21.29
N ARG A 864 23.28 15.11 20.62
CA ARG A 864 21.95 15.75 20.49
C ARG A 864 20.89 14.81 21.03
N LEU A 865 19.83 15.35 21.62
CA LEU A 865 18.69 14.56 22.09
C LEU A 865 17.51 14.71 21.12
N TRP A 866 16.73 13.64 20.96
CA TRP A 866 15.47 13.61 20.22
C TRP A 866 14.53 12.62 20.92
N GLU A 867 13.40 13.12 21.40
CA GLU A 867 12.51 12.41 22.32
C GLU A 867 13.29 11.77 23.51
N ASP A 868 13.25 10.45 23.61
CA ASP A 868 13.93 9.61 24.60
C ASP A 868 15.24 8.98 24.05
N TYR A 869 15.83 9.55 22.98
CA TYR A 869 17.06 9.06 22.35
C TYR A 869 18.20 10.09 22.39
N ALA A 870 19.42 9.60 22.62
CA ALA A 870 20.67 10.35 22.51
C ALA A 870 21.45 9.97 21.25
N MET A 871 21.79 10.96 20.45
CA MET A 871 22.51 10.86 19.18
C MET A 871 23.96 11.29 19.37
N ILE A 872 24.89 10.34 19.39
CA ILE A 872 26.31 10.53 19.69
C ILE A 872 27.13 10.54 18.41
N ALA A 873 27.80 11.65 18.10
CA ALA A 873 28.78 11.72 17.01
C ALA A 873 30.10 11.09 17.47
N ASP A 874 30.40 9.90 16.96
CA ASP A 874 31.42 8.99 17.49
C ASP A 874 32.69 8.98 16.64
N GLY A 875 33.32 10.17 16.49
CA GLY A 875 34.55 10.36 15.73
C GLY A 875 34.49 9.80 14.31
N LEU A 876 35.21 8.72 14.04
CA LEU A 876 35.23 8.05 12.72
C LEU A 876 34.22 6.90 12.58
N GLY A 877 33.46 6.55 13.63
CA GLY A 877 32.42 5.51 13.60
C GLY A 877 31.13 5.96 12.90
N GLY A 878 30.87 7.28 12.86
CA GLY A 878 29.63 7.87 12.34
C GLY A 878 28.75 8.41 13.47
N LEU A 879 27.47 8.06 13.47
CA LEU A 879 26.54 8.39 14.55
C LEU A 879 26.11 7.11 15.28
N GLN A 880 26.22 7.08 16.60
CA GLN A 880 25.52 6.09 17.43
C GLN A 880 24.21 6.68 17.95
N ALA A 881 23.19 5.83 18.09
CA ALA A 881 21.91 6.16 18.71
C ALA A 881 21.73 5.31 19.96
N VAL A 882 21.29 5.95 21.04
CA VAL A 882 21.19 5.35 22.38
C VAL A 882 19.82 5.68 22.97
N ASP A 883 19.06 4.66 23.33
CA ASP A 883 17.83 4.81 24.12
C ASP A 883 18.21 5.28 25.54
N ILE A 884 17.66 6.43 25.91
CA ILE A 884 17.81 7.07 27.23
C ILE A 884 16.47 7.25 27.96
N SER A 885 15.39 6.55 27.54
CA SER A 885 14.09 6.48 28.25
C SER A 885 14.25 6.12 29.73
N ARG A 886 15.35 5.42 30.07
CA ARG A 886 15.83 5.16 31.42
C ARG A 886 17.28 5.66 31.53
N PRO A 887 17.55 6.94 31.87
CA PRO A 887 18.91 7.51 31.87
C PRO A 887 19.92 6.81 32.79
N SER A 888 19.44 6.02 33.75
CA SER A 888 20.27 5.15 34.61
C SER A 888 20.84 3.90 33.92
N ASP A 889 20.28 3.52 32.78
CA ASP A 889 20.54 2.24 32.08
C ASP A 889 20.47 2.43 30.55
N PRO A 890 21.28 3.35 29.97
CA PRO A 890 21.20 3.72 28.56
C PRO A 890 21.53 2.55 27.63
N GLN A 891 20.66 2.25 26.67
CA GLN A 891 20.77 1.09 25.78
C GLN A 891 21.18 1.46 24.36
N TYR A 892 21.96 0.60 23.70
CA TYR A 892 22.25 0.75 22.27
C TYR A 892 20.98 0.62 21.43
N PHE A 893 20.68 1.63 20.62
CA PHE A 893 19.53 1.66 19.72
C PHE A 893 19.94 1.51 18.23
N GLY A 894 21.13 1.96 17.84
CA GLY A 894 21.64 1.70 16.49
C GLY A 894 22.86 2.54 16.09
N THR A 895 23.33 2.37 14.86
CA THR A 895 24.50 3.11 14.33
C THR A 895 24.27 3.51 12.87
N TYR A 896 24.31 4.81 12.58
CA TYR A 896 24.45 5.31 11.21
C TYR A 896 25.94 5.31 10.83
N ARG A 897 26.40 4.20 10.24
CA ARG A 897 27.78 4.03 9.77
C ARG A 897 28.09 5.08 8.71
N GLY A 898 29.17 5.84 8.89
CA GLY A 898 29.47 6.97 8.02
C GLY A 898 30.88 7.51 8.13
N SER A 899 31.04 8.77 7.73
CA SER A 899 32.26 9.56 7.95
C SER A 899 32.09 10.53 9.12
N GLU A 900 33.18 11.12 9.60
CA GLU A 900 33.15 12.05 10.75
C GLU A 900 32.08 13.14 10.60
N ILE A 901 31.18 13.17 11.57
CA ILE A 901 30.09 14.14 11.68
C ILE A 901 30.60 15.37 12.42
N LYS A 902 30.45 16.53 11.80
CA LYS A 902 30.87 17.83 12.33
C LYS A 902 29.76 18.54 13.08
N ALA A 903 28.58 18.63 12.48
CA ALA A 903 27.40 19.20 13.10
C ALA A 903 26.19 18.30 12.91
N LEU A 904 25.35 18.27 13.94
CA LEU A 904 24.05 17.60 13.95
C LEU A 904 23.04 18.53 14.60
N ALA A 905 21.88 18.67 13.99
CA ALA A 905 20.69 19.26 14.58
C ALA A 905 19.48 18.36 14.31
N MET A 906 18.60 18.25 15.29
CA MET A 906 17.35 17.50 15.18
C MET A 906 16.22 18.48 14.84
N ALA A 907 15.33 18.05 13.95
CA ALA A 907 13.98 18.56 13.78
C ALA A 907 13.01 17.40 14.14
N ASP A 908 11.71 17.58 13.90
CA ASP A 908 10.69 16.64 14.37
C ASP A 908 10.84 15.24 13.72
N ASP A 909 10.69 15.14 12.38
CA ASP A 909 10.78 13.87 11.62
C ASP A 909 12.18 13.55 11.06
N TYR A 910 13.15 14.45 11.22
CA TYR A 910 14.43 14.39 10.50
C TYR A 910 15.57 15.10 11.23
N ALA A 911 16.80 14.76 10.86
CA ALA A 911 18.01 15.41 11.34
C ALA A 911 18.81 16.00 10.18
N LEU A 912 19.39 17.18 10.43
CA LEU A 912 20.36 17.87 9.59
C LEU A 912 21.76 17.45 10.03
N LEU A 913 22.43 16.65 9.19
CA LEU A 913 23.69 15.99 9.50
C LEU A 913 24.78 16.48 8.53
N ALA A 914 25.84 17.07 9.08
CA ALA A 914 27.01 17.50 8.33
C ALA A 914 28.19 16.55 8.53
N ASP A 915 28.72 16.00 7.44
CA ASP A 915 29.98 15.25 7.45
C ASP A 915 30.98 15.78 6.40
N ILE A 916 32.13 15.11 6.26
CA ILE A 916 33.20 15.50 5.31
C ILE A 916 32.74 15.54 3.83
N SER A 917 31.58 14.97 3.50
CA SER A 917 30.97 14.96 2.17
C SER A 917 29.92 16.07 1.96
N GLY A 918 29.50 16.77 3.03
CA GLY A 918 28.59 17.91 3.02
C GLY A 918 27.46 17.81 4.06
N LEU A 919 26.57 18.80 4.05
CA LEU A 919 25.29 18.76 4.77
C LEU A 919 24.28 17.86 4.05
N LYS A 920 23.60 17.01 4.83
CA LYS A 920 22.56 16.05 4.41
C LYS A 920 21.32 16.22 5.29
N VAL A 921 20.19 15.75 4.80
CA VAL A 921 19.02 15.46 5.63
C VAL A 921 18.81 13.94 5.67
N VAL A 922 18.58 13.42 6.87
CA VAL A 922 18.31 12.00 7.15
C VAL A 922 17.06 11.91 8.03
N ARG A 923 16.16 10.96 7.78
CA ARG A 923 15.02 10.72 8.69
C ARG A 923 15.54 10.18 10.02
N THR A 924 14.96 10.65 11.13
CA THR A 924 15.30 10.20 12.49
C THR A 924 15.09 8.69 12.66
N TYR A 925 14.18 8.08 11.89
CA TYR A 925 13.96 6.65 11.96
C TYR A 925 15.11 5.76 11.48
N LEU A 926 16.01 6.27 10.64
CA LEU A 926 17.11 5.47 10.07
C LEU A 926 18.21 5.14 11.10
N PHE A 927 18.05 5.59 12.33
CA PHE A 927 18.94 5.33 13.44
C PHE A 927 18.61 4.05 14.23
N GLY A 928 17.44 3.44 14.02
CA GLY A 928 16.97 2.21 14.70
C GLY A 928 17.02 0.95 13.84
N GLN A 929 18.08 0.75 13.05
CA GLN A 929 18.18 -0.41 12.17
C GLN A 929 18.38 -1.72 12.95
N SER A 930 17.56 -2.73 12.63
CA SER A 930 17.76 -4.11 13.07
C SER A 930 19.09 -4.64 12.50
N PHE A 931 19.81 -5.49 13.23
CA PHE A 931 21.17 -5.89 12.86
C PHE A 931 21.45 -7.39 13.09
N VAL A 932 22.33 -8.00 12.29
CA VAL A 932 22.82 -9.37 12.51
C VAL A 932 23.65 -9.39 13.80
N GLN A 933 23.13 -10.05 14.85
CA GLN A 933 23.86 -10.22 16.11
C GLN A 933 24.83 -11.41 16.02
N GLN A 934 24.44 -12.50 15.36
CA GLN A 934 25.26 -13.70 15.18
C GLN A 934 24.82 -14.46 13.93
N ASN A 935 25.73 -15.21 13.31
CA ASN A 935 25.37 -16.16 12.25
C ASN A 935 26.21 -17.43 12.30
N TRP A 936 25.74 -18.49 11.64
CA TRP A 936 26.49 -19.72 11.41
C TRP A 936 26.10 -20.37 10.08
N THR A 937 27.07 -20.98 9.41
CA THR A 937 26.86 -21.72 8.16
C THR A 937 26.11 -23.03 8.40
N THR A 938 25.22 -23.43 7.49
CA THR A 938 24.57 -24.76 7.52
C THR A 938 25.19 -25.71 6.47
N PRO A 939 24.92 -27.03 6.49
CA PRO A 939 25.64 -27.98 5.63
C PRO A 939 25.37 -27.86 4.11
N GLY A 940 24.26 -27.21 3.71
CA GLY A 940 23.92 -26.97 2.31
C GLY A 940 23.55 -25.51 2.08
N ARG A 941 22.24 -25.22 2.00
CA ARG A 941 21.67 -23.87 1.94
C ARG A 941 20.36 -23.80 2.70
N ALA A 942 20.33 -23.03 3.79
CA ALA A 942 19.08 -22.69 4.46
C ALA A 942 18.12 -22.01 3.47
N TYR A 943 16.88 -22.49 3.41
CA TYR A 943 15.85 -22.02 2.48
C TYR A 943 14.50 -21.74 3.17
N GLY A 944 14.25 -22.34 4.34
CA GLY A 944 13.10 -22.03 5.18
C GLY A 944 13.45 -22.15 6.67
N VAL A 945 12.79 -21.35 7.51
CA VAL A 945 13.02 -21.27 8.97
C VAL A 945 11.70 -21.12 9.71
N VAL A 946 11.53 -21.82 10.84
CA VAL A 946 10.34 -21.70 11.69
C VAL A 946 10.73 -21.77 13.16
N ALA A 947 10.29 -20.78 13.95
CA ALA A 947 10.41 -20.78 15.40
C ALA A 947 9.21 -21.50 16.05
N ASP A 948 9.49 -22.38 17.01
CA ASP A 948 8.52 -23.18 17.77
C ASP A 948 8.91 -23.13 19.26
N GLY A 949 8.58 -22.00 19.90
CA GLY A 949 9.01 -21.67 21.25
C GLY A 949 10.54 -21.75 21.39
N ASN A 950 11.03 -22.66 22.24
CA ASN A 950 12.46 -22.87 22.47
C ASN A 950 13.17 -23.68 21.36
N ARG A 951 12.62 -23.75 20.14
CA ARG A 951 13.22 -24.46 19.00
C ARG A 951 13.22 -23.61 17.73
N LEU A 952 14.31 -23.70 16.98
CA LEU A 952 14.38 -23.24 15.60
C LEU A 952 14.49 -24.46 14.68
N TRP A 953 13.55 -24.58 13.77
CA TRP A 953 13.57 -25.54 12.67
C TRP A 953 14.14 -24.86 11.42
N VAL A 954 14.99 -25.57 10.66
CA VAL A 954 15.66 -25.06 9.46
C VAL A 954 15.54 -26.08 8.34
N ALA A 955 14.90 -25.71 7.23
CA ALA A 955 14.90 -26.46 5.99
C ALA A 955 16.15 -26.08 5.17
N ASP A 956 17.08 -27.01 5.03
CA ASP A 956 18.32 -26.85 4.27
C ASP A 956 18.29 -27.71 2.99
N ARG A 957 18.42 -27.04 1.83
CA ARG A 957 18.62 -27.71 0.54
C ARG A 957 20.05 -28.26 0.48
N GLN A 958 20.16 -29.59 0.56
CA GLN A 958 21.37 -30.43 0.67
C GLN A 958 21.86 -30.72 2.10
N GLY A 959 21.39 -30.00 3.12
CA GLY A 959 21.59 -30.34 4.53
C GLY A 959 20.45 -31.10 5.21
N GLY A 960 19.24 -31.09 4.63
CA GLY A 960 18.04 -31.72 5.19
C GLY A 960 17.28 -30.81 6.17
N VAL A 961 16.45 -31.36 7.05
CA VAL A 961 15.76 -30.56 8.09
C VAL A 961 16.56 -30.65 9.39
N SER A 962 16.91 -29.49 9.96
CA SER A 962 17.68 -29.38 11.20
C SER A 962 16.88 -28.68 12.29
N VAL A 963 17.14 -29.02 13.55
CA VAL A 963 16.46 -28.46 14.72
C VAL A 963 17.50 -28.00 15.73
N TYR A 964 17.41 -26.75 16.17
CA TYR A 964 18.32 -26.11 17.11
C TYR A 964 17.58 -25.69 18.39
N GLU A 965 18.31 -25.58 19.51
CA GLU A 965 17.79 -25.04 20.76
C GLU A 965 17.77 -23.51 20.71
N ALA A 966 16.58 -22.92 20.76
CA ALA A 966 16.33 -21.48 20.59
C ALA A 966 15.90 -20.78 21.89
N ALA A 967 16.23 -21.36 23.04
CA ALA A 967 15.88 -20.83 24.37
C ALA A 967 16.68 -19.56 24.77
N SER A 968 17.66 -19.16 23.98
CA SER A 968 18.52 -17.99 24.20
C SER A 968 19.03 -17.50 22.83
N PRO A 969 18.22 -16.72 22.08
CA PRO A 969 18.55 -16.28 20.72
C PRO A 969 19.94 -15.61 20.66
N GLU A 970 20.29 -14.88 21.72
CA GLU A 970 21.52 -14.09 21.87
C GLU A 970 22.80 -14.92 21.99
N ARG A 971 22.71 -16.26 21.91
CA ARG A 971 23.82 -17.21 22.01
C ARG A 971 23.79 -18.35 20.97
N MET A 972 22.84 -18.35 20.04
CA MET A 972 22.66 -19.47 19.10
C MET A 972 23.81 -19.61 18.10
N ASP A 973 24.25 -20.85 17.89
CA ASP A 973 25.40 -21.21 17.06
C ASP A 973 25.28 -22.62 16.44
N GLU A 974 26.33 -23.08 15.75
CA GLU A 974 26.41 -24.44 15.20
C GLU A 974 26.32 -25.56 16.26
N ASN A 975 26.72 -25.29 17.51
CA ASN A 975 26.67 -26.26 18.62
C ASN A 975 25.26 -26.37 19.22
N SER A 976 24.38 -25.43 18.92
CA SER A 976 22.96 -25.41 19.33
C SER A 976 22.11 -26.46 18.60
N LEU A 977 22.68 -27.21 17.64
CA LEU A 977 22.02 -28.26 16.85
C LEU A 977 21.60 -29.47 17.72
N LEU A 978 20.30 -29.61 17.97
CA LEU A 978 19.70 -30.74 18.68
C LEU A 978 19.60 -32.00 17.79
N ARG A 979 19.15 -31.85 16.54
CA ARG A 979 18.92 -32.97 15.62
C ARG A 979 18.93 -32.53 14.15
N ASN A 980 19.32 -33.46 13.27
CA ASN A 980 19.19 -33.35 11.82
C ASN A 980 18.47 -34.59 11.25
N PHE A 981 17.62 -34.38 10.25
CA PHE A 981 16.83 -35.37 9.52
C PHE A 981 17.30 -35.39 8.06
N ALA A 982 17.81 -36.54 7.61
CA ALA A 982 18.52 -36.64 6.33
C ALA A 982 17.56 -36.51 5.13
N SER A 983 17.62 -35.35 4.48
CA SER A 983 16.87 -35.03 3.28
C SER A 983 17.82 -34.42 2.25
N ASP A 984 17.59 -34.68 0.95
CA ASP A 984 18.52 -34.34 -0.12
C ASP A 984 18.24 -32.93 -0.68
N PHE A 985 16.98 -32.47 -0.58
CA PHE A 985 16.53 -31.18 -1.06
C PHE A 985 15.29 -30.70 -0.28
N ALA A 986 15.41 -30.50 1.04
CA ALA A 986 14.31 -29.98 1.84
C ALA A 986 13.90 -28.58 1.36
N GLU A 987 12.66 -28.44 0.88
CA GLU A 987 12.06 -27.14 0.52
C GLU A 987 11.13 -26.63 1.61
N ASP A 988 10.46 -27.55 2.33
CA ASP A 988 9.45 -27.26 3.34
C ASP A 988 9.24 -28.47 4.27
N PHE A 989 8.64 -28.25 5.43
CA PHE A 989 8.30 -29.32 6.37
C PHE A 989 7.08 -28.97 7.25
N MET A 990 6.42 -30.00 7.77
CA MET A 990 5.33 -29.87 8.72
C MET A 990 5.51 -30.89 9.85
N VAL A 991 5.27 -30.47 11.10
CA VAL A 991 5.19 -31.38 12.26
C VAL A 991 3.72 -31.58 12.63
N LYS A 992 3.29 -32.84 12.73
CA LYS A 992 1.95 -33.22 13.20
C LYS A 992 2.08 -34.44 14.13
N ASP A 993 1.51 -34.33 15.33
CA ASP A 993 1.60 -35.32 16.41
C ASP A 993 3.05 -35.70 16.79
N ASP A 994 3.53 -36.86 16.33
CA ASP A 994 4.90 -37.39 16.53
C ASP A 994 5.64 -37.57 15.18
N ILE A 995 5.16 -36.94 14.11
CA ILE A 995 5.64 -37.16 12.73
C ILE A 995 6.04 -35.83 12.09
N LEU A 996 7.28 -35.80 11.59
CA LEU A 996 7.82 -34.78 10.72
C LEU A 996 7.65 -35.22 9.27
N TYR A 997 6.95 -34.40 8.50
CA TYR A 997 6.76 -34.53 7.05
C TYR A 997 7.70 -33.54 6.37
N ILE A 998 8.47 -33.96 5.37
CA ILE A 998 9.44 -33.12 4.65
C ILE A 998 9.15 -33.18 3.15
N ALA A 999 9.01 -32.00 2.53
CA ALA A 999 8.94 -31.83 1.09
C ALA A 999 10.37 -31.81 0.55
N ASP A 1000 10.81 -32.93 0.00
CA ASP A 1000 12.21 -33.16 -0.40
C ASP A 1000 12.47 -32.78 -1.87
N GLY A 1001 11.72 -31.82 -2.41
CA GLY A 1001 11.80 -31.40 -3.81
C GLY A 1001 11.66 -32.60 -4.75
N PRO A 1002 12.71 -32.95 -5.55
CA PRO A 1002 12.70 -34.13 -6.41
C PRO A 1002 12.60 -35.49 -5.69
N GLY A 1003 12.84 -35.53 -4.37
CA GLY A 1003 12.74 -36.74 -3.55
C GLY A 1003 11.31 -37.12 -3.14
N GLY A 1004 10.32 -36.28 -3.45
CA GLY A 1004 8.92 -36.45 -3.05
C GLY A 1004 8.69 -36.07 -1.59
N LEU A 1005 7.81 -36.82 -0.91
CA LEU A 1005 7.50 -36.61 0.51
C LEU A 1005 8.24 -37.65 1.37
N LYS A 1006 9.02 -37.21 2.37
CA LYS A 1006 9.71 -38.07 3.35
C LYS A 1006 9.09 -37.88 4.75
N LEU A 1007 8.85 -38.96 5.47
CA LEU A 1007 8.29 -38.94 6.84
C LEU A 1007 9.29 -39.49 7.86
N PHE A 1008 9.44 -38.81 8.99
CA PHE A 1008 10.25 -39.24 10.13
C PHE A 1008 9.41 -39.22 11.40
N ARG A 1009 9.58 -40.22 12.28
CA ARG A 1009 8.98 -40.18 13.63
C ARG A 1009 9.93 -39.44 14.58
N LEU A 1010 9.42 -38.50 15.37
CA LEU A 1010 10.23 -37.70 16.29
C LEU A 1010 10.73 -38.53 17.48
N SER A 1011 9.89 -39.41 18.04
CA SER A 1011 10.26 -40.35 19.11
C SER A 1011 11.25 -41.45 18.70
N ASP A 1012 11.43 -41.71 17.39
CA ASP A 1012 12.44 -42.63 16.87
C ASP A 1012 13.77 -41.88 16.67
N PRO A 1013 14.92 -42.32 17.24
CA PRO A 1013 16.22 -41.69 17.02
C PRO A 1013 16.82 -41.92 15.62
N SER A 1014 16.15 -42.67 14.73
CA SER A 1014 16.65 -42.97 13.39
C SER A 1014 16.91 -41.71 12.53
N ARG A 1015 17.88 -41.85 11.60
CA ARG A 1015 18.19 -40.86 10.56
C ARG A 1015 17.61 -41.21 9.19
N THR A 1016 16.89 -42.33 9.05
CA THR A 1016 16.23 -42.73 7.79
C THR A 1016 14.73 -42.46 7.86
N PRO A 1017 14.07 -42.05 6.76
CA PRO A 1017 12.62 -41.88 6.76
C PRO A 1017 11.90 -43.22 7.00
N MET A 1018 10.79 -43.17 7.73
CA MET A 1018 9.86 -44.28 7.96
C MET A 1018 9.02 -44.58 6.72
N VAL A 1019 8.66 -43.53 5.97
CA VAL A 1019 7.92 -43.60 4.71
C VAL A 1019 8.55 -42.62 3.72
N GLN A 1020 8.63 -43.01 2.46
CA GLN A 1020 8.91 -42.09 1.35
C GLN A 1020 7.86 -42.30 0.27
N VAL A 1021 7.17 -41.22 -0.13
CA VAL A 1021 6.18 -41.23 -1.21
C VAL A 1021 6.78 -40.48 -2.40
N PRO A 1022 7.11 -41.18 -3.51
CA PRO A 1022 7.56 -40.52 -4.72
C PRO A 1022 6.39 -39.76 -5.36
N LEU A 1023 6.65 -38.53 -5.80
CA LEU A 1023 5.71 -37.65 -6.49
C LEU A 1023 6.33 -37.23 -7.82
N SER A 1024 5.50 -36.87 -8.81
CA SER A 1024 6.00 -36.19 -10.02
C SER A 1024 6.35 -34.73 -9.71
N GLY A 1025 7.21 -34.11 -10.52
CA GLY A 1025 7.72 -32.76 -10.29
C GLY A 1025 8.59 -32.62 -9.03
N ARG A 1026 8.46 -31.47 -8.36
CA ARG A 1026 9.08 -31.19 -7.05
C ARG A 1026 8.00 -30.98 -5.98
N ALA A 1027 8.14 -31.65 -4.84
CA ALA A 1027 7.38 -31.32 -3.63
C ALA A 1027 7.86 -29.98 -3.06
N ARG A 1028 6.95 -29.02 -2.89
CA ARG A 1028 7.28 -27.62 -2.49
C ARG A 1028 6.80 -27.22 -1.11
N ARG A 1029 5.55 -27.54 -0.77
CA ARG A 1029 4.88 -27.16 0.49
C ARG A 1029 4.00 -28.31 1.00
N ILE A 1030 3.82 -28.39 2.32
CA ILE A 1030 2.97 -29.36 3.02
C ILE A 1030 2.00 -28.60 3.91
N LEU A 1031 0.70 -28.88 3.77
CA LEU A 1031 -0.37 -28.16 4.46
C LEU A 1031 -1.31 -29.14 5.18
N PRO A 1032 -1.76 -28.84 6.42
CA PRO A 1032 -2.78 -29.63 7.09
C PRO A 1032 -4.17 -29.27 6.54
N TYR A 1033 -5.03 -30.27 6.33
CA TYR A 1033 -6.43 -30.06 5.93
C TYR A 1033 -7.37 -31.02 6.67
N GLY A 1034 -7.89 -30.61 7.83
CA GLY A 1034 -8.72 -31.48 8.67
C GLY A 1034 -7.95 -32.72 9.14
N SER A 1035 -8.37 -33.91 8.72
CA SER A 1035 -7.63 -35.16 8.94
C SER A 1035 -6.52 -35.41 7.92
N GLN A 1036 -6.59 -34.77 6.74
CA GLN A 1036 -5.73 -34.99 5.58
C GLN A 1036 -4.46 -34.13 5.63
N ILE A 1037 -3.52 -34.49 4.76
CA ILE A 1037 -2.32 -33.71 4.45
C ILE A 1037 -2.35 -33.39 2.96
N VAL A 1038 -2.08 -32.14 2.61
CA VAL A 1038 -1.98 -31.68 1.23
C VAL A 1038 -0.52 -31.44 0.90
N VAL A 1039 -0.06 -31.94 -0.24
CA VAL A 1039 1.30 -31.69 -0.73
C VAL A 1039 1.23 -30.95 -2.06
N ILE A 1040 1.93 -29.83 -2.17
CA ILE A 1040 2.04 -29.06 -3.41
C ILE A 1040 3.17 -29.64 -4.27
N SER A 1041 2.83 -30.10 -5.47
CA SER A 1041 3.76 -30.55 -6.51
C SER A 1041 3.78 -29.58 -7.69
N SER A 1042 4.97 -29.32 -8.23
CA SER A 1042 5.17 -28.54 -9.46
C SER A 1042 4.72 -29.24 -10.76
N GLU A 1043 4.15 -30.45 -10.69
CA GLU A 1043 3.62 -31.18 -11.86
C GLU A 1043 2.24 -31.81 -11.61
N GLU A 1044 1.91 -32.19 -10.36
CA GLU A 1044 0.63 -32.84 -10.02
C GLU A 1044 -0.42 -31.92 -9.40
N GLY A 1045 -0.06 -30.65 -9.12
CA GLY A 1045 -0.92 -29.70 -8.42
C GLY A 1045 -0.91 -29.91 -6.90
N LEU A 1046 -2.06 -29.69 -6.27
CA LEU A 1046 -2.30 -29.99 -4.85
C LEU A 1046 -2.79 -31.44 -4.71
N ILE A 1047 -2.03 -32.26 -3.99
CA ILE A 1047 -2.32 -33.69 -3.79
C ILE A 1047 -2.88 -33.90 -2.37
N PHE A 1048 -4.10 -34.43 -2.24
CA PHE A 1048 -4.73 -34.72 -0.95
C PHE A 1048 -4.48 -36.18 -0.54
N LEU A 1049 -3.86 -36.35 0.63
CA LEU A 1049 -3.46 -37.63 1.19
C LEU A 1049 -4.19 -37.90 2.52
N ASP A 1050 -4.88 -39.04 2.61
CA ASP A 1050 -5.40 -39.59 3.86
C ASP A 1050 -4.32 -40.37 4.61
N GLU A 1051 -4.29 -40.22 5.93
CA GLU A 1051 -3.50 -41.03 6.85
C GLU A 1051 -4.20 -42.35 7.18
N VAL A 1052 -3.56 -43.47 6.86
CA VAL A 1052 -4.07 -44.82 7.13
C VAL A 1052 -3.23 -45.48 8.23
N PRO A 1053 -3.80 -45.70 9.44
CA PRO A 1053 -3.09 -46.39 10.51
C PRO A 1053 -3.04 -47.91 10.26
N GLU A 1054 -1.88 -48.43 9.88
CA GLU A 1054 -1.66 -49.88 9.70
C GLU A 1054 -1.43 -50.58 11.06
N GLY A 1055 -2.50 -50.62 11.83
CA GLY A 1055 -2.57 -51.32 13.11
C GLY A 1055 -1.96 -50.54 14.28
N PRO A 1056 -2.07 -51.09 15.51
CA PRO A 1056 -1.95 -50.32 16.74
C PRO A 1056 -0.51 -50.02 17.19
N ASN A 1057 0.52 -50.04 16.33
CA ASN A 1057 1.89 -49.74 16.79
C ASN A 1057 3.03 -49.41 15.78
N THR A 1058 2.95 -49.68 14.46
CA THR A 1058 4.22 -49.67 13.66
C THR A 1058 4.23 -49.19 12.20
N ALA A 1059 3.09 -48.95 11.54
CA ALA A 1059 3.10 -48.38 10.19
C ALA A 1059 2.02 -47.32 10.02
N LEU A 1060 2.43 -46.18 9.46
CA LEU A 1060 1.54 -45.22 8.82
C LEU A 1060 1.72 -45.43 7.32
N SER A 1061 0.63 -45.55 6.57
CA SER A 1061 0.65 -45.41 5.11
C SER A 1061 -0.20 -44.20 4.70
N LEU A 1062 0.18 -43.57 3.60
CA LEU A 1062 -0.56 -42.44 3.03
C LEU A 1062 -1.28 -42.94 1.77
N SER A 1063 -2.59 -42.70 1.69
CA SER A 1063 -3.40 -43.03 0.52
C SER A 1063 -3.88 -41.77 -0.18
N PHE A 1064 -3.71 -41.72 -1.50
CA PHE A 1064 -4.28 -40.68 -2.35
C PHE A 1064 -5.81 -40.68 -2.27
N GLU A 1065 -6.40 -39.54 -1.93
CA GLU A 1065 -7.86 -39.32 -1.95
C GLU A 1065 -8.25 -38.54 -3.21
N SER A 1066 -7.71 -37.35 -3.39
CA SER A 1066 -8.05 -36.43 -4.47
C SER A 1066 -6.89 -35.50 -4.86
N ARG A 1067 -7.11 -34.66 -5.89
CA ARG A 1067 -6.18 -33.61 -6.30
C ARG A 1067 -6.89 -32.42 -6.91
N PHE A 1068 -6.27 -31.25 -6.79
CA PHE A 1068 -6.65 -30.02 -7.48
C PHE A 1068 -5.51 -29.59 -8.40
N TYR A 1069 -5.79 -29.38 -9.68
CA TYR A 1069 -4.78 -29.06 -10.70
C TYR A 1069 -4.50 -27.56 -10.76
N SER A 1070 -3.23 -27.18 -10.87
CA SER A 1070 -2.72 -25.82 -11.06
C SER A 1070 -1.39 -25.91 -11.84
N SER A 1071 -1.00 -24.89 -12.61
CA SER A 1071 0.13 -25.04 -13.56
C SER A 1071 1.53 -25.05 -12.94
N ASP A 1072 1.78 -24.20 -11.94
CA ASP A 1072 3.04 -24.10 -11.18
C ASP A 1072 2.77 -23.58 -9.75
N PRO A 1073 1.95 -24.29 -8.95
CA PRO A 1073 1.55 -23.83 -7.64
C PRO A 1073 2.75 -23.73 -6.70
N ARG A 1074 2.84 -22.60 -5.99
CA ARG A 1074 3.91 -22.31 -5.02
C ARG A 1074 3.43 -22.47 -3.59
N ASP A 1075 2.21 -22.03 -3.33
CA ASP A 1075 1.62 -22.04 -2.00
C ASP A 1075 0.10 -22.19 -2.05
N ALA A 1076 -0.52 -22.51 -0.93
CA ALA A 1076 -1.97 -22.56 -0.79
C ALA A 1076 -2.41 -22.45 0.68
N LEU A 1077 -3.64 -22.01 0.91
CA LEU A 1077 -4.23 -21.99 2.25
C LEU A 1077 -5.75 -22.18 2.22
N PHE A 1078 -6.30 -22.55 3.38
CA PHE A 1078 -7.73 -22.85 3.54
C PHE A 1078 -8.39 -21.83 4.47
N TYR A 1079 -9.52 -21.28 4.04
CA TYR A 1079 -10.36 -20.39 4.82
C TYR A 1079 -11.79 -20.93 4.82
N GLY A 1080 -12.19 -21.57 5.93
CA GLY A 1080 -13.45 -22.30 6.03
C GLY A 1080 -13.55 -23.44 5.01
N SER A 1081 -14.45 -23.31 4.04
CA SER A 1081 -14.65 -24.25 2.92
C SER A 1081 -13.96 -23.83 1.62
N THR A 1082 -13.31 -22.66 1.61
CA THR A 1082 -12.61 -22.08 0.46
C THR A 1082 -11.12 -22.40 0.54
N LEU A 1083 -10.53 -22.63 -0.63
CA LEU A 1083 -9.13 -22.90 -0.88
C LEU A 1083 -8.59 -21.77 -1.77
N PHE A 1084 -7.53 -21.11 -1.31
CA PHE A 1084 -6.74 -20.17 -2.10
C PHE A 1084 -5.46 -20.88 -2.57
N VAL A 1085 -5.16 -20.82 -3.87
CA VAL A 1085 -3.92 -21.37 -4.45
C VAL A 1085 -3.12 -20.24 -5.09
N GLY A 1086 -1.85 -20.13 -4.72
CA GLY A 1086 -0.89 -19.20 -5.31
C GLY A 1086 -0.14 -19.88 -6.45
N ASP A 1087 -0.49 -19.56 -7.70
CA ASP A 1087 0.19 -20.08 -8.89
C ASP A 1087 1.18 -19.06 -9.45
N ALA A 1088 2.41 -19.51 -9.77
CA ALA A 1088 3.44 -18.60 -10.29
C ALA A 1088 3.18 -18.13 -11.73
N GLN A 1089 2.36 -18.84 -12.51
CA GLN A 1089 2.01 -18.46 -13.90
C GLN A 1089 0.56 -17.98 -14.03
N GLU A 1090 -0.36 -18.52 -13.23
CA GLU A 1090 -1.80 -18.27 -13.38
C GLU A 1090 -2.40 -17.31 -12.33
N GLY A 1091 -1.59 -16.80 -11.40
CA GLY A 1091 -2.02 -15.84 -10.36
C GLY A 1091 -2.74 -16.50 -9.18
N LEU A 1092 -3.62 -15.74 -8.51
CA LEU A 1092 -4.38 -16.23 -7.36
C LEU A 1092 -5.63 -16.98 -7.83
N VAL A 1093 -5.78 -18.24 -7.43
CA VAL A 1093 -6.94 -19.09 -7.76
C VAL A 1093 -7.79 -19.30 -6.52
N VAL A 1094 -9.09 -19.05 -6.63
CA VAL A 1094 -10.08 -19.30 -5.56
C VAL A 1094 -10.91 -20.52 -5.92
N ALA A 1095 -11.00 -21.50 -5.01
CA ALA A 1095 -11.73 -22.74 -5.21
C ALA A 1095 -12.57 -23.11 -3.98
N GLN A 1096 -13.71 -23.78 -4.17
CA GLN A 1096 -14.62 -24.20 -3.09
C GLN A 1096 -14.88 -25.71 -3.14
N LYS A 1097 -15.03 -26.34 -1.95
CA LYS A 1097 -15.27 -27.79 -1.85
C LYS A 1097 -16.76 -28.14 -2.02
N LEU A 1098 -17.13 -28.68 -3.18
CA LEU A 1098 -18.46 -29.20 -3.49
C LEU A 1098 -18.44 -30.73 -3.60
N ASN A 1099 -19.36 -31.42 -2.92
CA ASN A 1099 -19.49 -32.89 -2.94
C ASN A 1099 -18.19 -33.68 -2.67
N GLY A 1100 -17.22 -33.09 -1.96
CA GLY A 1100 -15.94 -33.70 -1.63
C GLY A 1100 -14.77 -33.35 -2.57
N GLN A 1101 -14.99 -32.59 -3.65
CA GLN A 1101 -13.93 -32.13 -4.56
C GLN A 1101 -13.87 -30.60 -4.58
N PHE A 1102 -12.68 -30.03 -4.79
CA PHE A 1102 -12.51 -28.59 -5.00
C PHE A 1102 -12.76 -28.23 -6.46
N PHE A 1103 -13.54 -27.16 -6.68
CA PHE A 1103 -13.80 -26.57 -7.99
C PHE A 1103 -13.40 -25.10 -7.94
N GLU A 1104 -12.72 -24.64 -8.99
CA GLU A 1104 -12.39 -23.23 -9.20
C GLU A 1104 -13.67 -22.38 -9.31
N LEU A 1105 -13.70 -21.25 -8.60
CA LEU A 1105 -14.75 -20.23 -8.68
C LEU A 1105 -14.29 -19.05 -9.53
N GLU A 1106 -13.14 -18.47 -9.18
CA GLU A 1106 -12.56 -17.28 -9.82
C GLU A 1106 -11.02 -17.33 -9.78
N ARG A 1107 -10.38 -16.55 -10.67
CA ARG A 1107 -8.93 -16.52 -10.86
C ARG A 1107 -8.45 -15.10 -11.17
N TYR A 1108 -7.61 -14.55 -10.30
CA TYR A 1108 -7.05 -13.21 -10.42
C TYR A 1108 -5.63 -13.28 -11.02
N GLY A 1109 -5.57 -13.35 -12.35
CA GLY A 1109 -4.31 -13.48 -13.11
C GLY A 1109 -3.39 -12.25 -13.08
N GLU A 1110 -3.80 -11.12 -12.48
CA GLU A 1110 -2.98 -9.91 -12.38
C GLU A 1110 -1.82 -10.02 -11.37
N TYR A 1111 -1.92 -10.97 -10.44
CA TYR A 1111 -0.94 -11.31 -9.40
C TYR A 1111 0.10 -12.33 -9.90
N GLU A 1112 0.62 -12.18 -11.12
CA GLU A 1112 1.63 -13.10 -11.68
C GLU A 1112 2.85 -13.31 -10.76
N GLY A 1113 3.33 -14.54 -10.67
CA GLY A 1113 4.52 -14.90 -9.89
C GLY A 1113 4.32 -14.91 -8.38
N ILE A 1114 3.19 -15.44 -7.88
CA ILE A 1114 2.99 -15.67 -6.45
C ILE A 1114 4.10 -16.58 -5.92
N LYS A 1115 4.71 -16.20 -4.79
CA LYS A 1115 5.73 -16.98 -4.06
C LYS A 1115 5.19 -17.60 -2.78
N GLN A 1116 4.34 -16.87 -2.06
CA GLN A 1116 3.76 -17.29 -0.78
C GLN A 1116 2.36 -16.68 -0.59
N LEU A 1117 1.49 -17.39 0.13
CA LEU A 1117 0.24 -16.87 0.68
C LEU A 1117 0.30 -16.93 2.21
N LEU A 1118 -0.19 -15.90 2.90
CA LEU A 1118 -0.27 -15.87 4.36
C LEU A 1118 -1.64 -15.35 4.81
N LEU A 1119 -2.21 -15.92 5.87
CA LEU A 1119 -3.51 -15.55 6.42
C LEU A 1119 -3.33 -15.02 7.84
N HIS A 1120 -3.87 -13.84 8.12
CA HIS A 1120 -3.92 -13.27 9.46
C HIS A 1120 -5.32 -12.69 9.72
N GLY A 1121 -6.08 -13.32 10.62
CA GLY A 1121 -7.50 -13.01 10.81
C GLY A 1121 -8.29 -13.25 9.51
N ASP A 1122 -9.07 -12.24 9.12
CA ASP A 1122 -9.87 -12.26 7.88
C ASP A 1122 -9.10 -11.64 6.68
N ILE A 1123 -7.78 -11.47 6.78
CA ILE A 1123 -6.93 -10.80 5.78
C ILE A 1123 -5.96 -11.80 5.13
N LEU A 1124 -6.02 -11.89 3.80
CA LEU A 1124 -5.11 -12.65 2.95
C LEU A 1124 -3.97 -11.75 2.43
N TYR A 1125 -2.73 -12.16 2.67
CA TYR A 1125 -1.51 -11.54 2.18
C TYR A 1125 -0.97 -12.37 1.00
N VAL A 1126 -0.89 -11.76 -0.17
CA VAL A 1126 -0.46 -12.39 -1.43
C VAL A 1126 0.90 -11.83 -1.83
N LEU A 1127 1.98 -12.58 -1.63
CA LEU A 1127 3.33 -12.18 -2.08
C LEU A 1127 3.55 -12.61 -3.54
N HIS A 1128 3.74 -11.65 -4.44
CA HIS A 1128 3.96 -11.84 -5.88
C HIS A 1128 5.12 -10.99 -6.41
N ASN A 1129 5.45 -11.11 -7.71
CA ASN A 1129 6.61 -10.45 -8.34
C ASN A 1129 6.64 -8.89 -8.32
N LYS A 1130 5.62 -8.23 -7.75
CA LYS A 1130 5.53 -6.77 -7.62
C LYS A 1130 5.47 -6.32 -6.15
N GLY A 1131 5.35 -7.26 -5.20
CA GLY A 1131 5.21 -6.98 -3.78
C GLY A 1131 4.15 -7.85 -3.11
N ILE A 1132 3.54 -7.33 -2.05
CA ILE A 1132 2.49 -8.00 -1.28
C ILE A 1132 1.17 -7.25 -1.47
N THR A 1133 0.14 -7.94 -1.93
CA THR A 1133 -1.23 -7.40 -1.93
C THR A 1133 -2.00 -7.95 -0.71
N LEU A 1134 -2.62 -7.06 0.05
CA LEU A 1134 -3.46 -7.39 1.21
C LEU A 1134 -4.93 -7.38 0.76
N MET A 1135 -5.68 -8.42 1.14
CA MET A 1135 -7.08 -8.60 0.72
C MET A 1135 -7.98 -8.99 1.91
N ASP A 1136 -9.11 -8.30 2.04
CA ASP A 1136 -10.25 -8.68 2.88
C ASP A 1136 -10.91 -9.92 2.27
N ILE A 1137 -11.00 -10.99 3.06
CA ILE A 1137 -11.67 -12.25 2.67
C ILE A 1137 -12.85 -12.61 3.59
N GLN A 1138 -13.49 -11.62 4.24
CA GLN A 1138 -14.76 -11.86 4.95
C GLN A 1138 -15.85 -12.41 4.02
N ASN A 1139 -15.81 -12.02 2.74
CA ASN A 1139 -16.46 -12.74 1.65
C ASN A 1139 -15.40 -13.44 0.77
N PRO A 1140 -15.01 -14.70 1.06
CA PRO A 1140 -13.89 -15.35 0.37
C PRO A 1140 -14.21 -15.77 -1.07
N GLU A 1141 -15.47 -15.66 -1.50
CA GLU A 1141 -15.87 -15.83 -2.91
C GLU A 1141 -15.68 -14.55 -3.73
N SER A 1142 -15.40 -13.40 -3.10
CA SER A 1142 -15.05 -12.15 -3.78
C SER A 1142 -14.14 -11.30 -2.87
N PRO A 1143 -12.84 -11.65 -2.78
CA PRO A 1143 -11.84 -10.90 -2.02
C PRO A 1143 -11.73 -9.44 -2.46
N ARG A 1144 -11.46 -8.55 -1.50
CA ARG A 1144 -11.42 -7.10 -1.71
C ARG A 1144 -10.06 -6.55 -1.32
N VAL A 1145 -9.33 -5.96 -2.27
CA VAL A 1145 -7.98 -5.39 -2.01
C VAL A 1145 -8.07 -4.25 -1.01
N LEU A 1146 -7.17 -4.25 -0.02
CA LEU A 1146 -7.06 -3.27 1.05
C LEU A 1146 -5.87 -2.33 0.84
N SER A 1147 -4.67 -2.88 0.62
CA SER A 1147 -3.46 -2.12 0.31
C SER A 1147 -2.36 -2.99 -0.35
N VAL A 1148 -1.28 -2.37 -0.86
CA VAL A 1148 -0.22 -3.06 -1.61
C VAL A 1148 1.19 -2.56 -1.23
N ILE A 1149 1.96 -3.40 -0.53
CA ILE A 1149 3.38 -3.15 -0.23
C ILE A 1149 4.19 -3.49 -1.48
N HIS A 1150 4.97 -2.55 -2.02
CA HIS A 1150 5.72 -2.78 -3.26
C HIS A 1150 7.12 -3.35 -2.99
N SER A 1151 7.48 -4.47 -3.63
CA SER A 1151 8.85 -5.01 -3.65
C SER A 1151 9.08 -5.87 -4.90
N ASP A 1152 10.19 -5.64 -5.57
CA ASP A 1152 10.66 -6.38 -6.75
C ASP A 1152 11.46 -7.65 -6.41
N VAL A 1153 11.75 -7.89 -5.13
CA VAL A 1153 12.69 -8.92 -4.65
C VAL A 1153 12.22 -9.68 -3.40
N GLY A 1154 11.02 -9.41 -2.89
CA GLY A 1154 10.43 -10.14 -1.77
C GLY A 1154 10.36 -11.64 -2.05
N GLU A 1155 10.98 -12.49 -1.22
CA GLU A 1155 11.01 -13.96 -1.36
C GLU A 1155 9.98 -14.67 -0.45
N SER A 1156 9.74 -14.12 0.75
CA SER A 1156 8.81 -14.68 1.75
C SER A 1156 8.31 -13.63 2.75
N ILE A 1157 7.25 -13.97 3.49
CA ILE A 1157 6.59 -13.16 4.51
C ILE A 1157 6.25 -13.97 5.77
N GLN A 1158 6.36 -13.35 6.95
CA GLN A 1158 5.82 -13.86 8.21
C GLN A 1158 5.19 -12.71 9.01
N ILE A 1159 4.26 -13.02 9.94
CA ILE A 1159 3.64 -12.02 10.83
C ILE A 1159 3.77 -12.50 12.28
N GLU A 1160 4.23 -11.62 13.17
CA GLU A 1160 4.16 -11.77 14.63
C GLU A 1160 3.54 -10.51 15.24
N ASP A 1161 2.53 -10.68 16.08
CA ASP A 1161 1.67 -9.62 16.63
C ASP A 1161 1.23 -8.59 15.57
N GLU A 1162 1.69 -7.33 15.66
CA GLU A 1162 1.35 -6.24 14.73
C GLU A 1162 2.39 -6.00 13.62
N PHE A 1163 3.37 -6.91 13.46
CA PHE A 1163 4.52 -6.73 12.57
C PHE A 1163 4.60 -7.78 11.47
N LEU A 1164 4.69 -7.28 10.24
CA LEU A 1164 4.92 -8.05 9.02
C LEU A 1164 6.41 -8.00 8.65
N TYR A 1165 7.03 -9.17 8.64
CA TYR A 1165 8.43 -9.38 8.27
C TYR A 1165 8.49 -9.83 6.80
N LEU A 1166 9.21 -9.08 5.96
CA LEU A 1166 9.39 -9.34 4.53
C LEU A 1166 10.87 -9.60 4.24
N ALA A 1167 11.19 -10.81 3.79
CA ALA A 1167 12.53 -11.16 3.31
C ALA A 1167 12.72 -10.66 1.87
N GLU A 1168 13.66 -9.75 1.63
CA GLU A 1168 13.88 -9.08 0.33
C GLU A 1168 15.17 -9.53 -0.38
N GLY A 1169 15.62 -10.77 -0.17
CA GLY A 1169 16.84 -11.30 -0.78
C GLY A 1169 18.05 -10.43 -0.44
N PHE A 1170 18.70 -9.87 -1.46
CA PHE A 1170 19.91 -9.04 -1.30
C PHE A 1170 19.67 -7.65 -0.68
N LYS A 1171 18.41 -7.23 -0.45
CA LYS A 1171 18.12 -6.04 0.38
C LYS A 1171 18.00 -6.38 1.88
N GLY A 1172 18.12 -7.66 2.24
CA GLY A 1172 17.99 -8.14 3.61
C GLY A 1172 16.55 -8.25 4.10
N LEU A 1173 16.32 -7.97 5.38
CA LEU A 1173 15.02 -8.12 6.05
C LEU A 1173 14.35 -6.75 6.25
N SER A 1174 13.11 -6.61 5.80
CA SER A 1174 12.27 -5.40 5.98
C SER A 1174 11.12 -5.68 6.94
N ILE A 1175 10.79 -4.72 7.82
CA ILE A 1175 9.76 -4.88 8.87
C ILE A 1175 8.72 -3.76 8.76
N TYR A 1176 7.45 -4.14 8.70
CA TYR A 1176 6.31 -3.23 8.55
C TYR A 1176 5.35 -3.35 9.73
N ARG A 1177 4.90 -2.23 10.30
CA ARG A 1177 3.78 -2.20 11.25
C ARG A 1177 2.46 -2.24 10.46
N ILE A 1178 1.50 -3.05 10.90
CA ILE A 1178 0.23 -3.32 10.20
C ILE A 1178 -1.02 -3.10 11.08
N SER A 1179 -0.92 -2.36 12.19
CA SER A 1179 -1.98 -2.20 13.20
C SER A 1179 -3.04 -1.13 12.88
N ASP A 1180 -2.71 -0.02 12.22
CA ASP A 1180 -3.73 0.87 11.66
C ASP A 1180 -4.26 0.29 10.33
N THR A 1181 -5.58 0.41 10.13
CA THR A 1181 -6.47 -0.59 9.51
C THR A 1181 -6.34 -0.83 8.00
N LEU A 1182 -5.27 -0.35 7.36
CA LEU A 1182 -4.21 -1.18 6.75
C LEU A 1182 -3.26 -0.30 5.92
N GLN A 1183 -2.59 0.62 6.61
CA GLN A 1183 -1.54 1.49 6.05
C GLN A 1183 -0.17 0.93 6.47
N PRO A 1184 0.43 -0.01 5.72
CA PRO A 1184 1.64 -0.72 6.15
C PRO A 1184 2.87 0.21 6.16
N LEU A 1185 3.29 0.62 7.35
CA LEU A 1185 4.44 1.52 7.55
C LEU A 1185 5.72 0.72 7.76
N LYS A 1186 6.76 0.94 6.93
CA LYS A 1186 8.08 0.34 7.15
C LYS A 1186 8.76 0.97 8.36
N VAL A 1187 8.90 0.19 9.44
CA VAL A 1187 9.42 0.66 10.75
C VAL A 1187 10.87 0.24 11.02
N SER A 1188 11.38 -0.80 10.36
CA SER A 1188 12.79 -1.21 10.49
C SER A 1188 13.30 -1.98 9.27
N VAL A 1189 14.62 -2.13 9.19
CA VAL A 1189 15.33 -2.88 8.14
C VAL A 1189 16.64 -3.44 8.70
N CYS A 1190 17.12 -4.56 8.13
CA CYS A 1190 18.45 -5.13 8.35
C CYS A 1190 19.07 -5.51 7.00
N GLU A 1191 19.97 -4.68 6.47
CA GLU A 1191 20.56 -4.83 5.12
C GLU A 1191 21.85 -5.68 5.09
N ASP A 1192 22.46 -5.97 6.26
CA ASP A 1192 23.75 -6.69 6.41
C ASP A 1192 23.64 -8.23 6.13
N LEU A 1193 22.60 -8.72 5.41
CA LEU A 1193 22.32 -10.14 5.15
C LEU A 1193 21.54 -10.40 3.83
N PHE A 1194 21.44 -11.65 3.37
CA PHE A 1194 20.60 -12.07 2.23
C PHE A 1194 19.36 -12.86 2.70
N ALA A 1195 18.19 -12.22 2.80
CA ALA A 1195 17.01 -12.87 3.38
C ALA A 1195 16.25 -13.76 2.38
N LEU A 1196 16.19 -15.07 2.63
CA LEU A 1196 15.29 -16.00 1.93
C LEU A 1196 13.99 -16.26 2.68
N ASP A 1197 14.08 -16.46 4.00
CA ASP A 1197 12.97 -16.72 4.92
C ASP A 1197 13.35 -16.22 6.32
N ALA A 1198 12.37 -15.80 7.11
CA ALA A 1198 12.60 -15.11 8.38
C ALA A 1198 11.54 -15.48 9.42
N ALA A 1199 11.94 -16.25 10.44
CA ALA A 1199 11.09 -16.61 11.57
C ALA A 1199 11.25 -15.58 12.71
N PRO A 1200 10.25 -14.72 12.97
CA PRO A 1200 10.29 -13.79 14.10
C PRO A 1200 10.15 -14.54 15.45
N SER A 1201 10.60 -13.91 16.53
CA SER A 1201 10.67 -14.47 17.88
C SER A 1201 10.80 -13.34 18.92
N GLY A 1202 9.78 -12.50 19.00
CA GLY A 1202 9.75 -11.28 19.80
C GLY A 1202 10.82 -10.28 19.35
N SER A 1203 11.71 -9.87 20.26
CA SER A 1203 12.78 -8.90 19.97
C SER A 1203 13.96 -9.48 19.13
N TYR A 1204 13.73 -10.55 18.37
CA TYR A 1204 14.68 -11.30 17.54
C TYR A 1204 13.98 -11.91 16.32
N ALA A 1205 14.74 -12.16 15.25
CA ALA A 1205 14.29 -12.99 14.13
C ALA A 1205 15.43 -13.89 13.65
N TYR A 1206 15.09 -15.12 13.26
CA TYR A 1206 16.01 -16.08 12.66
C TYR A 1206 15.84 -16.03 11.14
N VAL A 1207 16.91 -15.77 10.40
CA VAL A 1207 16.85 -15.56 8.94
C VAL A 1207 17.68 -16.61 8.21
N ALA A 1208 17.10 -17.22 7.17
CA ALA A 1208 17.80 -18.08 6.22
C ALA A 1208 18.64 -17.21 5.27
N ASP A 1209 19.96 -17.29 5.40
CA ASP A 1209 20.94 -16.34 4.85
C ASP A 1209 21.77 -16.95 3.70
N MET A 1210 21.12 -17.76 2.85
CA MET A 1210 21.71 -18.58 1.77
C MET A 1210 22.78 -19.61 2.19
N ASP A 1211 23.89 -19.16 2.79
CA ASP A 1211 25.02 -19.99 3.25
C ASP A 1211 24.79 -20.53 4.70
N GLY A 1212 23.75 -20.07 5.39
CA GLY A 1212 23.42 -20.51 6.74
C GLY A 1212 22.24 -19.80 7.39
N VAL A 1213 22.30 -19.61 8.71
CA VAL A 1213 21.28 -18.91 9.50
C VAL A 1213 21.90 -17.73 10.23
N SER A 1214 21.20 -16.60 10.21
CA SER A 1214 21.55 -15.35 10.89
C SER A 1214 20.49 -15.00 11.94
N VAL A 1215 20.92 -14.72 13.18
CA VAL A 1215 20.09 -14.16 14.25
C VAL A 1215 20.14 -12.65 14.13
N VAL A 1216 19.01 -12.04 13.77
CA VAL A 1216 18.84 -10.60 13.70
C VAL A 1216 18.27 -10.10 15.02
N LYS A 1217 18.94 -9.12 15.63
CA LYS A 1217 18.35 -8.33 16.72
C LYS A 1217 17.32 -7.40 16.11
N ILE A 1218 16.05 -7.59 16.48
CA ILE A 1218 14.98 -6.71 16.02
C ILE A 1218 14.96 -5.45 16.87
N ILE A 1219 14.98 -4.31 16.19
CA ILE A 1219 14.83 -2.98 16.76
C ILE A 1219 13.64 -2.33 16.06
N ILE A 1220 12.56 -2.15 16.81
CA ILE A 1220 11.36 -1.44 16.39
C ILE A 1220 11.15 -0.34 17.43
N PRO A 1221 11.13 0.94 17.03
CA PRO A 1221 10.87 2.07 17.91
C PRO A 1221 9.37 2.32 18.15
N ASP A 1222 9.08 2.81 19.36
CA ASP A 1222 7.72 3.06 19.87
C ASP A 1222 7.14 4.43 19.46
N TRP A 1223 7.36 4.88 18.22
CA TRP A 1223 6.65 6.05 17.70
C TRP A 1223 5.16 5.75 17.55
N LYS A 1224 4.35 6.80 17.73
CA LYS A 1224 2.89 6.79 17.58
C LYS A 1224 2.49 7.05 16.13
#